data_AF-A0A937HTJ0-F1
#
_entry.id   AF-A0A937HTJ0-F1
#
_cell.length_a   1.000
_cell.length_b   1.000
_cell.length_c   1.000
_cell.angle_alpha   90.00
_cell.angle_beta   90.00
_cell.angle_gamma   90.00
#
_symmetry.space_group_name_H-M   'P 1'
#
loop_
_entity.id
_entity.type
_entity.pdbx_description
1 polymer ?
#
loop_
_entity_poly.entity_id
_entity_poly.type
_entity_poly.pdbx_seq_one_letter_code
_entity_poly.pdbx_strand_id
1 'polypeptide(L)'
;MSPITASRDGWGFAWQLAKREMRGSLGRFRVFLGALLLGVAAIGTVGSVAESMRSGISDNARILLGGDIEISSLHTAPIPEIIEAASRFGTVSKVVQMRAMLQASDRRKLVELKAVDSKWPLVGTAATAPLMPLADALDQAGLVADDALLRSLGLKPGDRARLGNLDVEVRAALTSEPDRSISFVSFGPRVLISDTTLAATGLQQPGSFITYRYRLLLDNPQDRDAAMATLNQLTAPTHARVREVASAAPGFDRFVNQAEIFLVLVGLTALLIGGLGVAGAVRAWLASRMPVIATLKCLGAPSILIFRIYLLQIFVVATCGVAAGLTVAAIAPLFAIHILSGYVTVPLEMTIYPVPLIIAAGFGLGTAFLFAVWPLAKAEEVRAGDLFRSLIEMPDGWPKPRYLVMMIIAAIGLTWLAYLATHNLGITASFIGGSLASLLLLSVLGNILVRLLRLAPLPRFVPARLALSNITRPGSPVRSVIIAFGLGLSVLVTVSVSESNLGRQIDNRVAEDAPAWFFIDIQPRQIDAFEKLAKSIDGITQITKTPMLRGRVSKINDIPTAEITPPEGSAWILRGDRALTWSASAPKGSEIVVGDWWPSDYSGPPLVSMSEDAAGDFGLTIGDTVSINVLGREITATIANLREVDWQSFQINFVFVLNPGVLDAAPHSWIATTHADSDAAADAVERAVTSNFSNISAVSVKEAVATAQRVIGLLGGAVRLTALVTLIAGIAVLAGTVASSESQRLADSVILKVLGATRLSIGLAWFLEYAFLGLLTAIAAAFIGSLASWALVHGFLGAEFILDGWLVFGTTLAGAVATAVLGLTGAMKTLGRKPAPLLREL
;
A
#
# COMPACT_ATOMS: atom_id res chain seq x y z
N MET A 1 -44.08 53.42 14.34
CA MET A 1 -43.46 52.39 15.21
C MET A 1 -43.87 51.01 14.69
N SER A 2 -43.06 50.44 13.81
CA SER A 2 -43.23 49.08 13.27
C SER A 2 -42.51 48.08 14.17
N PRO A 3 -43.15 46.96 14.57
CA PRO A 3 -42.54 46.00 15.48
C PRO A 3 -41.48 45.18 14.75
N ILE A 4 -40.26 45.18 15.29
CA ILE A 4 -39.14 44.36 14.84
C ILE A 4 -39.42 42.91 15.27
N THR A 5 -40.18 42.17 14.45
CA THR A 5 -40.23 40.70 14.50
C THR A 5 -39.12 40.13 13.62
N ALA A 6 -37.87 40.46 13.91
CA ALA A 6 -36.75 39.65 13.42
C ALA A 6 -36.82 38.31 14.16
N SER A 7 -36.90 37.20 13.43
CA SER A 7 -37.03 35.84 13.98
C SER A 7 -35.98 35.62 15.08
N ARG A 8 -36.39 35.62 16.35
CA ARG A 8 -35.50 35.48 17.53
C ARG A 8 -34.79 34.12 17.60
N ASP A 9 -35.05 33.25 16.63
CA ASP A 9 -34.48 31.90 16.53
C ASP A 9 -33.55 31.73 15.31
N GLY A 10 -33.39 32.76 14.47
CA GLY A 10 -32.66 32.66 13.20
C GLY A 10 -31.15 32.43 13.34
N TRP A 11 -30.52 31.82 12.32
CA TRP A 11 -29.07 31.56 12.27
C TRP A 11 -28.21 32.82 12.47
N GLY A 12 -28.69 33.99 11.99
CA GLY A 12 -28.00 35.27 12.19
C GLY A 12 -27.92 35.71 13.65
N PHE A 13 -28.97 35.49 14.44
CA PHE A 13 -28.97 35.80 15.87
C PHE A 13 -28.08 34.82 16.64
N ALA A 14 -28.15 33.52 16.30
CA ALA A 14 -27.26 32.50 16.84
C ALA A 14 -25.78 32.83 16.60
N TRP A 15 -25.42 33.32 15.41
CA TRP A 15 -24.06 33.73 15.08
C TRP A 15 -23.56 34.93 15.91
N GLN A 16 -24.41 35.94 16.13
CA GLN A 16 -24.05 37.10 16.95
C GLN A 16 -23.74 36.69 18.40
N LEU A 17 -24.57 35.81 18.98
CA LEU A 17 -24.35 35.24 20.30
C LEU A 17 -23.07 34.39 20.34
N ALA A 18 -22.88 33.50 19.37
CA ALA A 18 -21.68 32.67 19.24
C ALA A 18 -20.40 33.51 19.18
N LYS A 19 -20.35 34.53 18.33
CA LYS A 19 -19.18 35.40 18.17
C LYS A 19 -18.80 36.14 19.45
N ARG A 20 -19.81 36.57 20.24
CA ARG A 20 -19.57 37.22 21.54
C ARG A 20 -19.00 36.25 22.57
N GLU A 21 -19.48 35.01 22.60
CA GLU A 21 -19.03 33.99 23.54
C GLU A 21 -17.63 33.42 23.22
N MET A 22 -17.25 33.37 21.94
CA MET A 22 -15.96 32.82 21.50
C MET A 22 -14.74 33.65 21.92
N ARG A 23 -14.90 34.96 22.19
CA ARG A 23 -13.80 35.88 22.53
C ARG A 23 -13.00 35.52 23.79
N GLY A 24 -13.48 34.60 24.64
CA GLY A 24 -12.79 34.16 25.86
C GLY A 24 -12.54 32.65 25.98
N SER A 25 -12.83 31.83 24.97
CA SER A 25 -12.93 30.36 25.14
C SER A 25 -12.15 29.48 24.15
N LEU A 26 -11.56 30.07 23.09
CA LEU A 26 -10.90 29.35 21.99
C LEU A 26 -9.70 28.47 22.41
N GLY A 27 -8.99 28.84 23.47
CA GLY A 27 -7.81 28.09 23.95
C GLY A 27 -8.10 26.66 24.43
N ARG A 28 -9.36 26.34 24.74
CA ARG A 28 -9.77 25.01 25.24
C ARG A 28 -10.01 23.97 24.14
N PHE A 29 -10.04 24.38 22.88
CA PHE A 29 -10.23 23.50 21.73
C PHE A 29 -8.95 23.06 21.03
N ARG A 30 -7.77 23.34 21.59
CA ARG A 30 -6.46 23.03 20.96
C ARG A 30 -6.32 21.55 20.60
N VAL A 31 -6.82 20.66 21.46
CA VAL A 31 -6.78 19.21 21.22
C VAL A 31 -7.69 18.82 20.05
N PHE A 32 -8.92 19.35 20.04
CA PHE A 32 -9.87 19.13 18.95
C PHE A 32 -9.30 19.61 17.61
N LEU A 33 -8.70 20.80 17.60
CA LEU A 33 -8.05 21.38 16.43
C LEU A 33 -6.88 20.53 15.96
N GLY A 34 -6.03 20.04 16.88
CA GLY A 34 -4.90 19.18 16.54
C GLY A 34 -5.32 17.83 15.93
N ALA A 35 -6.37 17.20 16.46
CA ALA A 35 -6.87 15.94 15.92
C ALA A 35 -7.48 16.08 14.52
N LEU A 36 -8.27 17.15 14.29
CA LEU A 36 -8.81 17.46 12.96
C LEU A 36 -7.69 17.82 11.97
N LEU A 37 -6.74 18.66 12.39
CA LEU A 37 -5.59 19.03 11.58
C LEU A 37 -4.84 17.78 11.12
N LEU A 38 -4.53 16.87 12.04
CA LEU A 38 -3.76 15.66 11.74
C LEU A 38 -4.50 14.72 10.77
N GLY A 39 -5.80 14.48 11.01
CA GLY A 39 -6.61 13.61 10.13
C GLY A 39 -6.78 14.19 8.73
N VAL A 40 -7.08 15.50 8.62
CA VAL A 40 -7.24 16.19 7.33
C VAL A 40 -5.90 16.30 6.60
N ALA A 41 -4.81 16.60 7.32
CA ALA A 41 -3.47 16.63 6.75
C ALA A 41 -3.09 15.25 6.20
N ALA A 42 -3.33 14.17 6.94
CA ALA A 42 -3.00 12.82 6.48
C ALA A 42 -3.72 12.45 5.17
N ILE A 43 -5.05 12.66 5.10
CA ILE A 43 -5.84 12.36 3.89
C ILE A 43 -5.40 13.28 2.73
N GLY A 44 -5.31 14.58 3.00
CA GLY A 44 -5.01 15.58 1.97
C GLY A 44 -3.58 15.47 1.43
N THR A 45 -2.58 15.31 2.30
CA THR A 45 -1.16 15.15 1.91
C THR A 45 -1.02 13.99 0.95
N VAL A 46 -1.61 12.85 1.28
CA VAL A 46 -1.44 11.67 0.43
C VAL A 46 -2.17 11.83 -0.88
N GLY A 47 -3.43 12.26 -0.87
CA GLY A 47 -4.15 12.46 -2.13
C GLY A 47 -3.47 13.51 -3.00
N SER A 48 -2.91 14.59 -2.42
CA SER A 48 -2.15 15.58 -3.17
C SER A 48 -0.82 15.04 -3.72
N VAL A 49 -0.10 14.18 -2.98
CA VAL A 49 1.13 13.55 -3.47
C VAL A 49 0.83 12.50 -4.55
N ALA A 50 -0.21 11.68 -4.36
CA ALA A 50 -0.66 10.69 -5.34
C ALA A 50 -1.08 11.36 -6.64
N GLU A 51 -1.87 12.44 -6.57
CA GLU A 51 -2.28 13.20 -7.74
C GLU A 51 -1.10 13.96 -8.38
N SER A 52 -0.12 14.43 -7.58
CA SER A 52 1.12 15.00 -8.10
C SER A 52 1.95 14.01 -8.90
N MET A 53 2.05 12.77 -8.41
CA MET A 53 2.70 11.69 -9.13
C MET A 53 1.92 11.30 -10.40
N ARG A 54 0.58 11.25 -10.34
CA ARG A 54 -0.28 10.92 -11.48
C ARG A 54 -0.22 11.99 -12.58
N SER A 55 -0.31 13.26 -12.21
CA SER A 55 -0.12 14.39 -13.14
C SER A 55 1.27 14.35 -13.73
N GLY A 56 2.30 14.26 -12.88
CA GLY A 56 3.69 14.19 -13.32
C GLY A 56 3.97 13.08 -14.33
N ILE A 57 3.34 11.92 -14.15
CA ILE A 57 3.41 10.83 -15.15
C ILE A 57 2.58 11.14 -16.38
N SER A 58 1.33 11.60 -16.25
CA SER A 58 0.47 11.95 -17.38
C SER A 58 1.12 12.99 -18.31
N ASP A 59 1.70 14.03 -17.72
CA ASP A 59 2.38 15.13 -18.41
C ASP A 59 3.66 14.65 -19.11
N ASN A 60 4.32 13.61 -18.57
CA ASN A 60 5.51 12.99 -19.15
C ASN A 60 5.22 11.64 -19.84
N ALA A 61 3.95 11.25 -19.99
CA ALA A 61 3.60 9.90 -20.41
C ALA A 61 4.02 9.64 -21.87
N ARG A 62 4.03 10.69 -22.70
CA ARG A 62 4.54 10.66 -24.08
C ARG A 62 6.05 10.40 -24.13
N ILE A 63 6.80 11.00 -23.21
CA ILE A 63 8.25 10.79 -23.05
C ILE A 63 8.51 9.36 -22.54
N LEU A 64 7.77 8.92 -21.52
CA LEU A 64 7.88 7.58 -20.92
C LEU A 64 7.53 6.45 -21.91
N LEU A 65 6.51 6.65 -22.75
CA LEU A 65 6.17 5.73 -23.84
C LEU A 65 7.19 5.81 -24.99
N GLY A 66 7.83 6.96 -25.16
CA GLY A 66 8.75 7.30 -26.25
C GLY A 66 8.05 7.63 -27.58
N GLY A 67 6.76 7.98 -27.53
CA GLY A 67 5.87 8.20 -28.68
C GLY A 67 4.42 8.41 -28.24
N ASP A 68 3.49 8.52 -29.19
CA ASP A 68 2.04 8.61 -28.94
C ASP A 68 1.38 7.22 -28.84
N ILE A 69 1.92 6.23 -29.57
CA ILE A 69 1.45 4.85 -29.54
C ILE A 69 2.67 3.92 -29.53
N GLU A 70 2.61 2.84 -28.76
CA GLU A 70 3.61 1.77 -28.80
C GLU A 70 2.97 0.46 -29.26
N ILE A 71 3.60 -0.18 -30.23
CA ILE A 71 3.29 -1.54 -30.66
C ILE A 71 4.41 -2.44 -30.14
N SER A 72 4.09 -3.31 -29.20
CA SER A 72 5.03 -4.23 -28.58
C SER A 72 4.76 -5.67 -29.02
N SER A 73 5.78 -6.46 -29.27
CA SER A 73 5.67 -7.87 -29.60
C SER A 73 6.78 -8.65 -28.93
N LEU A 74 6.45 -9.82 -28.37
CA LEU A 74 7.40 -10.71 -27.73
C LEU A 74 7.90 -11.75 -28.75
N HIS A 75 9.19 -12.08 -28.67
CA HIS A 75 9.90 -13.11 -29.44
C HIS A 75 10.04 -12.86 -30.95
N THR A 76 8.98 -12.35 -31.60
CA THR A 76 8.92 -12.13 -33.04
C THR A 76 8.58 -10.68 -33.33
N ALA A 77 9.21 -10.11 -34.36
CA ALA A 77 8.84 -8.77 -34.83
C ALA A 77 7.38 -8.78 -35.34
N PRO A 78 6.64 -7.67 -35.19
CA PRO A 78 5.32 -7.51 -35.80
C PRO A 78 5.36 -7.72 -37.31
N ILE A 79 4.27 -8.21 -37.88
CA ILE A 79 4.14 -8.35 -39.34
C ILE A 79 4.32 -6.99 -40.04
N PRO A 80 4.95 -6.94 -41.22
CA PRO A 80 5.23 -5.69 -41.93
C PRO A 80 3.99 -4.82 -42.17
N GLU A 81 2.83 -5.43 -42.41
CA GLU A 81 1.55 -4.73 -42.63
C GLU A 81 1.16 -3.82 -41.45
N ILE A 82 1.42 -4.25 -40.21
CA ILE A 82 1.15 -3.45 -39.00
C ILE A 82 2.07 -2.22 -38.96
N ILE A 83 3.35 -2.41 -39.31
CA ILE A 83 4.35 -1.34 -39.29
C ILE A 83 4.07 -0.33 -40.41
N GLU A 84 3.66 -0.81 -41.59
CA GLU A 84 3.25 0.04 -42.71
C GLU A 84 2.00 0.84 -42.37
N ALA A 85 0.98 0.19 -41.77
CA ALA A 85 -0.22 0.87 -41.29
C ALA A 85 0.12 1.96 -40.26
N ALA A 86 1.00 1.66 -39.30
CA ALA A 86 1.48 2.66 -38.33
C ALA A 86 2.20 3.84 -39.01
N SER A 87 3.03 3.55 -40.03
CA SER A 87 3.81 4.57 -40.74
C SER A 87 2.95 5.52 -41.58
N ARG A 88 1.68 5.19 -41.87
CA ARG A 88 0.74 6.10 -42.53
C ARG A 88 0.23 7.22 -41.63
N PHE A 89 0.29 7.02 -40.31
CA PHE A 89 -0.16 8.00 -39.31
C PHE A 89 0.99 8.86 -38.75
N GLY A 90 2.25 8.52 -39.05
CA GLY A 90 3.40 9.33 -38.67
C GLY A 90 4.72 8.57 -38.60
N THR A 91 5.65 9.05 -37.78
CA THR A 91 7.03 8.54 -37.73
C THR A 91 7.17 7.36 -36.79
N VAL A 92 7.66 6.22 -37.32
CA VAL A 92 7.93 5.01 -36.54
C VAL A 92 9.43 4.84 -36.23
N SER A 93 9.75 4.53 -34.97
CA SER A 93 11.08 4.11 -34.50
C SER A 93 11.04 2.72 -33.87
N LYS A 94 12.05 1.90 -34.17
CA LYS A 94 12.24 0.54 -33.68
C LYS A 94 13.20 0.51 -32.49
N VAL A 95 12.79 -0.18 -31.44
CA VAL A 95 13.62 -0.50 -30.27
C VAL A 95 13.53 -2.00 -30.01
N VAL A 96 14.67 -2.64 -29.78
CA VAL A 96 14.76 -4.06 -29.41
C VAL A 96 15.35 -4.17 -28.02
N GLN A 97 14.64 -4.83 -27.11
CA GLN A 97 15.10 -5.05 -25.74
C GLN A 97 15.30 -6.54 -25.49
N MET A 98 16.39 -6.88 -24.82
CA MET A 98 16.66 -8.23 -24.35
C MET A 98 17.58 -8.19 -23.13
N ARG A 99 17.75 -9.33 -22.48
CA ARG A 99 18.78 -9.50 -21.46
C ARG A 99 20.01 -10.11 -22.13
N ALA A 100 21.18 -9.63 -21.74
CA ALA A 100 22.45 -10.14 -22.26
C ALA A 100 23.51 -10.10 -21.16
N MET A 101 24.54 -10.91 -21.30
CA MET A 101 25.70 -10.87 -20.41
C MET A 101 26.74 -9.92 -21.00
N LEU A 102 27.14 -8.89 -20.24
CA LEU A 102 28.27 -8.03 -20.57
C LEU A 102 29.51 -8.53 -19.83
N GLN A 103 30.58 -8.84 -20.57
CA GLN A 103 31.83 -9.33 -20.01
C GLN A 103 32.95 -8.29 -20.16
N ALA A 104 33.65 -8.03 -19.06
CA ALA A 104 34.83 -7.18 -18.99
C ALA A 104 35.97 -7.94 -18.32
N SER A 105 36.91 -8.45 -19.12
CA SER A 105 37.99 -9.34 -18.63
C SER A 105 37.41 -10.52 -17.82
N ASP A 106 37.66 -10.56 -16.51
CA ASP A 106 37.19 -11.61 -15.59
C ASP A 106 35.84 -11.31 -14.93
N ARG A 107 35.29 -10.10 -15.11
CA ARG A 107 34.01 -9.68 -14.51
C ARG A 107 32.88 -9.76 -15.51
N ARG A 108 31.72 -10.22 -15.06
CA ARG A 108 30.51 -10.39 -15.88
C ARG A 108 29.32 -9.84 -15.12
N LYS A 109 28.35 -9.30 -15.85
CA LYS A 109 27.09 -8.85 -15.25
C LYS A 109 25.96 -8.98 -16.25
N LEU A 110 24.82 -9.46 -15.77
CA LEU A 110 23.59 -9.46 -16.55
C LEU A 110 23.16 -8.00 -16.75
N VAL A 111 22.92 -7.61 -17.99
CA VAL A 111 22.52 -6.27 -18.38
C VAL A 111 21.20 -6.30 -19.14
N GLU A 112 20.42 -5.23 -19.01
CA GLU A 112 19.27 -5.02 -19.89
C GLU A 112 19.73 -4.27 -21.15
N LEU A 113 19.96 -5.04 -22.21
CA LEU A 113 20.36 -4.53 -23.50
C LEU A 113 19.18 -3.92 -24.24
N LYS A 114 19.38 -2.70 -24.75
CA LYS A 114 18.44 -1.98 -25.59
C LYS A 114 19.14 -1.56 -26.87
N ALA A 115 18.75 -2.16 -27.98
CA ALA A 115 19.20 -1.76 -29.30
C ALA A 115 18.21 -0.76 -29.89
N VAL A 116 18.76 0.32 -30.46
CA VAL A 116 17.99 1.45 -30.96
C VAL A 116 18.30 1.70 -32.44
N ASP A 117 17.30 2.19 -33.17
CA ASP A 117 17.49 2.67 -34.54
C ASP A 117 18.02 4.11 -34.57
N SER A 118 18.27 4.64 -35.77
CA SER A 118 18.78 6.00 -35.97
C SER A 118 17.74 7.10 -35.67
N LYS A 119 16.47 6.75 -35.51
CA LYS A 119 15.37 7.68 -35.21
C LYS A 119 15.11 7.83 -33.71
N TRP A 120 15.65 6.92 -32.89
CA TRP A 120 15.51 6.99 -31.45
C TRP A 120 16.47 8.03 -30.85
N PRO A 121 16.03 8.83 -29.86
CA PRO A 121 14.67 8.92 -29.31
C PRO A 121 13.72 9.80 -30.15
N LEU A 122 12.46 9.38 -30.33
CA LEU A 122 11.43 10.20 -30.99
C LEU A 122 10.94 11.36 -30.12
N VAL A 123 10.95 11.18 -28.80
CA VAL A 123 10.48 12.15 -27.81
C VAL A 123 11.48 12.18 -26.66
N GLY A 124 11.90 13.38 -26.24
CA GLY A 124 12.94 13.57 -25.22
C GLY A 124 14.37 13.47 -25.78
N THR A 125 15.37 13.57 -24.90
CA THR A 125 16.80 13.50 -25.28
C THR A 125 17.55 12.51 -24.39
N ALA A 126 18.42 11.70 -25.00
CA ALA A 126 19.35 10.86 -24.26
C ALA A 126 20.61 11.66 -23.93
N ALA A 127 21.07 11.58 -22.68
CA ALA A 127 22.27 12.28 -22.22
C ALA A 127 23.39 11.29 -21.91
N THR A 128 24.61 11.66 -22.31
CA THR A 128 25.82 10.84 -22.19
C THR A 128 26.93 11.61 -21.48
N ALA A 129 27.87 10.88 -20.87
CA ALA A 129 29.09 11.41 -20.28
C ALA A 129 30.30 10.61 -20.81
N PRO A 130 31.24 11.23 -21.58
CA PRO A 130 31.27 12.62 -22.02
C PRO A 130 30.09 13.01 -22.92
N LEU A 131 29.74 14.30 -22.97
CA LEU A 131 28.62 14.79 -23.76
C LEU A 131 28.95 14.64 -25.25
N MET A 132 28.25 13.73 -25.93
CA MET A 132 28.40 13.49 -27.36
C MET A 132 27.07 13.06 -28.00
N PRO A 133 26.87 13.31 -29.31
CA PRO A 133 25.68 12.82 -30.00
C PRO A 133 25.57 11.29 -29.88
N LEU A 134 24.37 10.80 -29.56
CA LEU A 134 24.15 9.37 -29.37
C LEU A 134 24.48 8.57 -30.65
N ALA A 135 24.21 9.12 -31.83
CA ALA A 135 24.55 8.49 -33.10
C ALA A 135 26.05 8.16 -33.18
N ASP A 136 26.92 9.09 -32.75
CA ASP A 136 28.38 8.91 -32.75
C ASP A 136 28.83 7.93 -31.64
N ALA A 137 28.12 7.92 -30.51
CA ALA A 137 28.40 7.03 -29.39
C ALA A 137 28.04 5.56 -29.69
N LEU A 138 27.10 5.32 -30.59
CA LEU A 138 26.64 3.98 -31.00
C LEU A 138 27.20 3.53 -32.36
N ASP A 139 27.96 4.39 -33.04
CA ASP A 139 28.62 4.06 -34.30
C ASP A 139 29.75 3.03 -34.10
N GLN A 140 30.06 2.25 -35.14
CA GLN A 140 31.17 1.28 -35.17
C GLN A 140 31.22 0.31 -33.98
N ALA A 141 30.08 -0.29 -33.62
CA ALA A 141 29.95 -1.18 -32.45
C ALA A 141 30.25 -0.49 -31.10
N GLY A 142 29.96 0.81 -31.01
CA GLY A 142 29.98 1.58 -29.77
C GLY A 142 28.87 1.15 -28.80
N LEU A 143 29.23 1.15 -27.51
CA LEU A 143 28.37 0.78 -26.40
C LEU A 143 28.26 1.95 -25.42
N VAL A 144 27.04 2.26 -25.01
CA VAL A 144 26.75 3.24 -23.94
C VAL A 144 26.08 2.51 -22.78
N ALA A 145 26.60 2.66 -21.56
CA ALA A 145 26.16 1.88 -20.40
C ALA A 145 25.92 2.76 -19.18
N ASP A 146 25.04 2.32 -18.27
CA ASP A 146 24.86 2.98 -16.97
C ASP A 146 26.21 3.13 -16.23
N ASP A 147 26.45 4.31 -15.65
CA ASP A 147 27.68 4.64 -14.93
C ASP A 147 27.96 3.69 -13.74
N ALA A 148 26.90 3.24 -13.05
CA ALA A 148 27.01 2.24 -11.99
C ALA A 148 27.47 0.86 -12.52
N LEU A 149 27.05 0.47 -13.73
CA LEU A 149 27.50 -0.76 -14.37
C LEU A 149 28.98 -0.68 -14.71
N LEU A 150 29.39 0.43 -15.35
CA LEU A 150 30.79 0.68 -15.70
C LEU A 150 31.70 0.60 -14.48
N ARG A 151 31.33 1.26 -13.37
CA ARG A 151 32.05 1.13 -12.09
C ARG A 151 32.13 -0.30 -11.57
N SER A 152 31.01 -1.04 -11.62
CA SER A 152 30.97 -2.41 -11.10
C SER A 152 31.85 -3.37 -11.90
N LEU A 153 31.90 -3.20 -13.23
CA LEU A 153 32.78 -3.97 -14.12
C LEU A 153 34.21 -3.41 -14.19
N GLY A 154 34.45 -2.21 -13.63
CA GLY A 154 35.74 -1.52 -13.71
C GLY A 154 36.09 -1.01 -15.10
N LEU A 155 35.08 -0.76 -15.93
CA LEU A 155 35.21 -0.23 -17.29
C LEU A 155 35.21 1.30 -17.28
N LYS A 156 35.96 1.92 -18.20
CA LYS A 156 35.95 3.34 -18.51
C LYS A 156 35.63 3.57 -19.99
N PRO A 157 35.15 4.77 -20.39
CA PRO A 157 35.06 5.13 -21.80
C PRO A 157 36.42 4.94 -22.50
N GLY A 158 36.43 4.22 -23.62
CA GLY A 158 37.61 3.76 -24.37
C GLY A 158 37.98 2.29 -24.17
N ASP A 159 37.45 1.65 -23.12
CA ASP A 159 37.72 0.23 -22.86
C ASP A 159 36.87 -0.69 -23.75
N ARG A 160 37.34 -1.93 -23.95
CA ARG A 160 36.60 -2.96 -24.66
C ARG A 160 35.91 -3.92 -23.70
N ALA A 161 34.69 -4.28 -24.06
CA ALA A 161 33.90 -5.31 -23.40
C ALA A 161 33.36 -6.29 -24.45
N ARG A 162 33.03 -7.50 -24.04
CA ARG A 162 32.44 -8.50 -24.92
C ARG A 162 30.95 -8.61 -24.67
N LEU A 163 30.17 -8.53 -25.74
CA LEU A 163 28.72 -8.66 -25.73
C LEU A 163 28.31 -9.73 -26.76
N GLY A 164 27.82 -10.88 -26.27
CA GLY A 164 27.59 -12.05 -27.12
C GLY A 164 28.88 -12.53 -27.79
N ASN A 165 28.90 -12.51 -29.13
CA ASN A 165 30.06 -12.92 -29.92
C ASN A 165 30.91 -11.74 -30.44
N LEU A 166 30.57 -10.50 -30.07
CA LEU A 166 31.23 -9.30 -30.57
C LEU A 166 31.96 -8.55 -29.45
N ASP A 167 33.17 -8.07 -29.75
CA ASP A 167 33.86 -7.10 -28.90
C ASP A 167 33.37 -5.69 -29.22
N VAL A 168 32.81 -5.03 -28.21
CA VAL A 168 32.22 -3.70 -28.28
C VAL A 168 33.08 -2.70 -27.49
N GLU A 169 33.13 -1.46 -27.96
CA GLU A 169 33.89 -0.38 -27.33
C GLU A 169 32.95 0.46 -26.46
N VAL A 170 33.28 0.64 -25.18
CA VAL A 170 32.53 1.54 -24.28
C VAL A 170 32.83 2.97 -24.68
N ARG A 171 31.88 3.70 -25.29
CA ARG A 171 32.12 5.08 -25.74
C ARG A 171 31.68 6.14 -24.75
N ALA A 172 30.62 5.89 -23.99
CA ALA A 172 30.13 6.83 -23.00
C ALA A 172 29.34 6.15 -21.87
N ALA A 173 29.23 6.85 -20.75
CA ALA A 173 28.29 6.51 -19.70
C ALA A 173 26.91 7.13 -19.99
N LEU A 174 25.83 6.38 -19.77
CA LEU A 174 24.45 6.85 -19.88
C LEU A 174 24.09 7.63 -18.60
N THR A 175 23.71 8.89 -18.75
CA THR A 175 23.26 9.72 -17.61
C THR A 175 21.74 9.91 -17.60
N SER A 176 21.10 9.93 -18.76
CA SER A 176 19.64 9.99 -18.87
C SER A 176 19.12 9.21 -20.09
N GLU A 177 18.07 8.43 -19.88
CA GLU A 177 17.30 7.71 -20.91
C GLU A 177 15.86 8.25 -20.90
N PRO A 178 15.37 8.88 -21.99
CA PRO A 178 14.10 9.60 -21.98
C PRO A 178 12.87 8.69 -21.80
N ASP A 179 12.92 7.49 -22.35
CA ASP A 179 11.84 6.50 -22.46
C ASP A 179 12.07 5.28 -21.56
N ARG A 180 12.86 5.45 -20.49
CA ARG A 180 13.12 4.38 -19.52
C ARG A 180 11.82 4.07 -18.81
N SER A 181 11.19 2.94 -19.16
CA SER A 181 9.97 2.51 -18.51
C SER A 181 10.19 2.37 -17.00
N ILE A 182 9.29 2.96 -16.20
CA ILE A 182 9.31 2.83 -14.74
C ILE A 182 8.92 1.39 -14.39
N SER A 183 9.94 0.54 -14.25
CA SER A 183 9.78 -0.80 -13.67
C SER A 183 10.43 -0.80 -12.30
N PHE A 184 9.64 -1.09 -11.26
CA PHE A 184 10.13 -1.24 -9.89
C PHE A 184 11.06 -2.44 -9.71
N VAL A 185 11.09 -3.34 -10.71
CA VAL A 185 11.96 -4.52 -10.75
C VAL A 185 12.67 -4.54 -12.11
N SER A 186 13.84 -3.92 -12.19
CA SER A 186 14.76 -4.10 -13.32
C SER A 186 15.82 -5.13 -12.92
N PHE A 187 15.99 -6.18 -13.73
CA PHE A 187 16.89 -7.31 -13.41
C PHE A 187 18.32 -7.10 -13.94
N GLY A 188 18.73 -5.85 -14.13
CA GLY A 188 20.07 -5.48 -14.58
C GLY A 188 20.17 -4.01 -14.95
N PRO A 189 21.38 -3.43 -14.91
CA PRO A 189 21.63 -2.07 -15.40
C PRO A 189 21.49 -1.96 -16.93
N ARG A 190 21.26 -0.74 -17.44
CA ARG A 190 20.98 -0.47 -18.85
C ARG A 190 22.27 -0.45 -19.69
N VAL A 191 22.17 -1.04 -20.88
CA VAL A 191 23.17 -0.94 -21.97
C VAL A 191 22.46 -0.59 -23.28
N LEU A 192 22.99 0.39 -24.01
CA LEU A 192 22.52 0.86 -25.31
C LEU A 192 23.52 0.48 -26.40
N ILE A 193 23.01 -0.08 -27.50
CA ILE A 193 23.75 -0.37 -28.74
C ILE A 193 22.88 0.02 -29.95
N SER A 194 23.45 0.07 -31.16
CA SER A 194 22.66 0.21 -32.38
C SER A 194 22.01 -1.12 -32.82
N ASP A 195 20.90 -1.06 -33.56
CA ASP A 195 20.22 -2.25 -34.14
C ASP A 195 21.15 -3.05 -35.07
N THR A 196 22.05 -2.37 -35.78
CA THR A 196 23.08 -3.01 -36.61
C THR A 196 24.12 -3.76 -35.78
N THR A 197 24.55 -3.18 -34.65
CA THR A 197 25.45 -3.85 -33.70
C THR A 197 24.77 -5.06 -33.08
N LEU A 198 23.48 -4.97 -32.73
CA LEU A 198 22.73 -6.10 -32.16
C LEU A 198 22.70 -7.29 -33.13
N ALA A 199 22.45 -7.06 -34.42
CA ALA A 199 22.49 -8.12 -35.42
C ALA A 199 23.88 -8.80 -35.50
N ALA A 200 24.97 -8.02 -35.35
CA ALA A 200 26.34 -8.53 -35.38
C ALA A 200 26.75 -9.31 -34.12
N THR A 201 26.13 -9.07 -32.96
CA THR A 201 26.44 -9.78 -31.70
C THR A 201 26.06 -11.27 -31.73
N GLY A 202 25.20 -11.69 -32.66
CA GLY A 202 24.68 -13.05 -32.73
C GLY A 202 23.69 -13.42 -31.63
N LEU A 203 23.22 -12.44 -30.84
CA LEU A 203 22.24 -12.64 -29.77
C LEU A 203 20.79 -12.77 -30.29
N GLN A 204 20.50 -12.30 -31.52
CA GLN A 204 19.19 -12.46 -32.15
C GLN A 204 19.05 -13.86 -32.75
N GLN A 205 18.69 -14.85 -31.94
CA GLN A 205 18.45 -16.23 -32.40
C GLN A 205 16.99 -16.66 -32.15
N PRO A 206 16.42 -17.53 -32.99
CA PRO A 206 15.13 -18.16 -32.71
C PRO A 206 15.12 -18.80 -31.31
N GLY A 207 14.12 -18.47 -30.50
CA GLY A 207 14.00 -18.93 -29.11
C GLY A 207 14.56 -17.98 -28.05
N SER A 208 15.28 -16.92 -28.43
CA SER A 208 15.80 -15.92 -27.47
C SER A 208 14.69 -15.04 -26.88
N PHE A 209 14.85 -14.55 -25.64
CA PHE A 209 13.92 -13.59 -25.02
C PHE A 209 14.11 -12.17 -25.56
N ILE A 210 13.51 -11.90 -26.71
CA ILE A 210 13.54 -10.59 -27.38
C ILE A 210 12.18 -9.89 -27.23
N THR A 211 12.19 -8.61 -26.86
CA THR A 211 11.01 -7.75 -26.89
C THR A 211 11.20 -6.68 -27.96
N TYR A 212 10.34 -6.70 -28.97
CA TYR A 212 10.30 -5.68 -30.01
C TYR A 212 9.32 -4.58 -29.60
N ARG A 213 9.74 -3.33 -29.68
CA ARG A 213 8.89 -2.15 -29.44
C ARG A 213 9.01 -1.21 -30.63
N TYR A 214 7.89 -0.94 -31.27
CA TYR A 214 7.76 0.07 -32.31
C TYR A 214 6.98 1.23 -31.74
N ARG A 215 7.56 2.42 -31.83
CA ARG A 215 6.93 3.64 -31.32
C ARG A 215 6.54 4.52 -32.46
N LEU A 216 5.32 5.04 -32.37
CA LEU A 216 4.72 5.90 -33.36
C LEU A 216 4.55 7.28 -32.77
N LEU A 217 5.14 8.28 -33.42
CA LEU A 217 4.85 9.69 -33.22
C LEU A 217 3.83 10.12 -34.28
N LEU A 218 2.63 10.53 -33.86
CA LEU A 218 1.57 10.91 -34.79
C LEU A 218 1.89 12.28 -35.39
N ASP A 219 1.69 12.43 -36.70
CA ASP A 219 1.83 13.73 -37.37
C ASP A 219 0.71 14.68 -36.93
N ASN A 220 -0.50 14.15 -36.72
CA ASN A 220 -1.65 14.87 -36.18
C ASN A 220 -2.20 14.15 -34.93
N PRO A 221 -2.21 14.79 -33.74
CA PRO A 221 -2.76 14.21 -32.52
C PRO A 221 -4.23 13.78 -32.60
N GLN A 222 -5.03 14.37 -33.51
CA GLN A 222 -6.45 14.06 -33.68
C GLN A 222 -6.69 12.67 -34.30
N ASP A 223 -5.71 12.11 -35.01
CA ASP A 223 -5.82 10.80 -35.67
C ASP A 223 -5.58 9.63 -34.71
N ARG A 224 -5.33 9.90 -33.42
CA ARG A 224 -5.00 8.89 -32.40
C ARG A 224 -6.05 7.80 -32.31
N ASP A 225 -7.33 8.15 -32.23
CA ASP A 225 -8.41 7.18 -32.05
C ASP A 225 -8.56 6.29 -33.30
N ALA A 226 -8.41 6.87 -34.49
CA ALA A 226 -8.42 6.15 -35.76
C ALA A 226 -7.22 5.20 -35.91
N ALA A 227 -6.02 5.67 -35.53
CA ALA A 227 -4.80 4.88 -35.51
C ALA A 227 -4.92 3.71 -34.52
N MET A 228 -5.43 3.96 -33.31
CA MET A 228 -5.68 2.93 -32.30
C MET A 228 -6.68 1.88 -32.79
N ALA A 229 -7.81 2.30 -33.38
CA ALA A 229 -8.81 1.36 -33.89
C ALA A 229 -8.22 0.45 -35.00
N THR A 230 -7.47 1.04 -35.94
CA THR A 230 -6.85 0.31 -37.04
C THR A 230 -5.77 -0.65 -36.54
N LEU A 231 -4.87 -0.18 -35.67
CA LEU A 231 -3.80 -1.00 -35.12
C LEU A 231 -4.34 -2.11 -34.22
N ASN A 232 -5.38 -1.86 -33.41
CA ASN A 232 -6.03 -2.90 -32.60
C ASN A 232 -6.66 -3.98 -33.47
N GLN A 233 -7.32 -3.61 -34.57
CA GLN A 233 -7.92 -4.58 -35.48
C GLN A 233 -6.86 -5.48 -36.15
N LEU A 234 -5.74 -4.88 -36.61
CA LEU A 234 -4.65 -5.61 -37.24
C LEU A 234 -3.83 -6.45 -36.25
N THR A 235 -3.72 -6.00 -35.00
CA THR A 235 -2.94 -6.69 -33.96
C THR A 235 -3.73 -7.78 -33.24
N ALA A 236 -5.06 -7.71 -33.20
CA ALA A 236 -5.94 -8.69 -32.55
C ALA A 236 -5.63 -10.17 -32.89
N PRO A 237 -5.40 -10.56 -34.16
CA PRO A 237 -5.05 -11.96 -34.50
C PRO A 237 -3.57 -12.30 -34.22
N THR A 238 -2.73 -11.32 -33.89
CA THR A 238 -1.27 -11.48 -33.75
C THR A 238 -0.82 -11.49 -32.28
N HIS A 239 0.49 -11.63 -32.04
CA HIS A 239 1.10 -11.51 -30.72
C HIS A 239 1.50 -10.07 -30.37
N ALA A 240 1.28 -9.12 -31.29
CA ALA A 240 1.56 -7.71 -31.06
C ALA A 240 0.47 -7.07 -30.19
N ARG A 241 0.88 -6.08 -29.38
CA ARG A 241 0.04 -5.39 -28.41
C ARG A 241 0.23 -3.90 -28.58
N VAL A 242 -0.88 -3.19 -28.73
CA VAL A 242 -0.89 -1.74 -28.85
C VAL A 242 -1.10 -1.14 -27.47
N ARG A 243 -0.32 -0.10 -27.15
CA ARG A 243 -0.43 0.68 -25.93
C ARG A 243 -0.46 2.15 -26.28
N GLU A 244 -1.30 2.89 -25.57
CA GLU A 244 -1.41 4.34 -25.67
C GLU A 244 -0.71 5.03 -24.50
N VAL A 245 -0.54 6.35 -24.62
CA VAL A 245 0.06 7.22 -23.61
C VAL A 245 -0.60 7.08 -22.24
N ALA A 246 -1.93 6.99 -22.18
CA ALA A 246 -2.67 6.81 -20.92
C ALA A 246 -2.33 5.50 -20.19
N SER A 247 -1.80 4.52 -20.90
CA SER A 247 -1.37 3.22 -20.37
C SER A 247 0.15 3.04 -20.39
N ALA A 248 0.93 4.13 -20.36
CA ALA A 248 2.39 4.08 -20.42
C ALA A 248 3.04 3.44 -19.18
N ALA A 249 2.42 3.56 -17.99
CA ALA A 249 2.95 3.04 -16.72
C ALA A 249 1.90 2.31 -15.83
N PRO A 250 1.28 1.22 -16.32
CA PRO A 250 0.13 0.58 -15.65
C PRO A 250 0.50 -0.07 -14.31
N GLY A 251 1.76 -0.44 -14.10
CA GLY A 251 2.25 -0.93 -12.82
C GLY A 251 2.34 0.17 -11.76
N PHE A 252 2.69 1.39 -12.19
CA PHE A 252 2.78 2.54 -11.31
C PHE A 252 1.41 3.03 -10.89
N ASP A 253 0.44 3.11 -11.81
CA ASP A 253 -0.92 3.51 -11.46
C ASP A 253 -1.55 2.60 -10.42
N ARG A 254 -1.39 1.28 -10.56
CA ARG A 254 -1.86 0.32 -9.55
C ARG A 254 -1.19 0.52 -8.21
N PHE A 255 0.14 0.71 -8.19
CA PHE A 255 0.88 0.93 -6.96
C PHE A 255 0.44 2.22 -6.26
N VAL A 256 0.35 3.33 -6.99
CA VAL A 256 -0.10 4.61 -6.45
C VAL A 256 -1.54 4.53 -5.98
N ASN A 257 -2.44 3.91 -6.76
CA ASN A 257 -3.83 3.73 -6.35
C ASN A 257 -3.93 2.87 -5.08
N GLN A 258 -3.14 1.79 -4.98
CA GLN A 258 -3.13 0.95 -3.78
C GLN A 258 -2.58 1.70 -2.56
N ALA A 259 -1.51 2.48 -2.75
CA ALA A 259 -0.95 3.33 -1.71
C ALA A 259 -1.94 4.44 -1.29
N GLU A 260 -2.60 5.08 -2.24
CA GLU A 260 -3.63 6.09 -2.05
C GLU A 260 -4.80 5.52 -1.23
N ILE A 261 -5.37 4.39 -1.65
CA ILE A 261 -6.44 3.70 -0.92
C ILE A 261 -5.99 3.36 0.50
N PHE A 262 -4.83 2.72 0.67
CA PHE A 262 -4.31 2.33 1.98
C PHE A 262 -4.18 3.53 2.92
N LEU A 263 -3.63 4.63 2.42
CA LEU A 263 -3.39 5.84 3.20
C LEU A 263 -4.68 6.65 3.45
N VAL A 264 -5.65 6.63 2.53
CA VAL A 264 -6.99 7.15 2.77
C VAL A 264 -7.65 6.40 3.92
N LEU A 265 -7.59 5.06 3.93
CA LEU A 265 -8.14 4.25 5.03
C LEU A 265 -7.47 4.57 6.38
N VAL A 266 -6.16 4.80 6.38
CA VAL A 266 -5.42 5.27 7.55
C VAL A 266 -5.91 6.65 8.01
N GLY A 267 -6.05 7.60 7.07
CA GLY A 267 -6.50 8.95 7.37
C GLY A 267 -7.92 8.95 7.93
N LEU A 268 -8.82 8.11 7.38
CA LEU A 268 -10.17 7.89 7.90
C LEU A 268 -10.16 7.29 9.29
N THR A 269 -9.24 6.37 9.57
CA THR A 269 -9.05 5.79 10.91
C THR A 269 -8.60 6.85 11.91
N ALA A 270 -7.61 7.68 11.55
CA ALA A 270 -7.14 8.79 12.38
C ALA A 270 -8.27 9.80 12.63
N LEU A 271 -9.11 10.05 11.62
CA LEU A 271 -10.23 10.96 11.73
C LEU A 271 -11.38 10.38 12.56
N LEU A 272 -11.62 9.07 12.51
CA LEU A 272 -12.57 8.37 13.38
C LEU A 272 -12.14 8.47 14.86
N ILE A 273 -10.86 8.23 15.15
CA ILE A 273 -10.28 8.44 16.48
C ILE A 273 -10.43 9.91 16.89
N GLY A 274 -10.04 10.83 16.00
CA GLY A 274 -10.20 12.27 16.21
C GLY A 274 -11.65 12.66 16.50
N GLY A 275 -12.61 12.05 15.79
CA GLY A 275 -14.06 12.14 15.97
C GLY A 275 -14.51 11.85 17.40
N LEU A 276 -14.06 10.73 17.97
CA LEU A 276 -14.32 10.39 19.37
C LEU A 276 -13.76 11.46 20.33
N GLY A 277 -12.59 12.02 20.00
CA GLY A 277 -12.03 13.17 20.71
C GLY A 277 -12.89 14.42 20.62
N VAL A 278 -13.47 14.70 19.45
CA VAL A 278 -14.45 15.79 19.26
C VAL A 278 -15.62 15.59 20.21
N ALA A 279 -16.23 14.40 20.20
CA ALA A 279 -17.37 14.10 21.06
C ALA A 279 -17.04 14.31 22.54
N GLY A 280 -15.88 13.83 23.00
CA GLY A 280 -15.40 14.01 24.37
C GLY A 280 -15.14 15.47 24.74
N ALA A 281 -14.43 16.21 23.88
CA ALA A 281 -14.09 17.61 24.08
C ALA A 281 -15.33 18.51 24.07
N VAL A 282 -16.24 18.28 23.12
CA VAL A 282 -17.52 19.03 23.02
C VAL A 282 -18.39 18.73 24.24
N ARG A 283 -18.52 17.47 24.67
CA ARG A 283 -19.27 17.11 25.89
C ARG A 283 -18.73 17.84 27.11
N ALA A 284 -17.42 17.81 27.31
CA ALA A 284 -16.77 18.47 28.43
C ALA A 284 -16.96 19.99 28.42
N TRP A 285 -16.81 20.59 27.24
CA TRP A 285 -16.96 22.02 27.07
C TRP A 285 -18.40 22.46 27.34
N LEU A 286 -19.39 21.77 26.77
CA LEU A 286 -20.80 22.01 27.02
C LEU A 286 -21.16 21.82 28.50
N ALA A 287 -20.54 20.85 29.19
CA ALA A 287 -20.75 20.65 30.62
C ALA A 287 -20.29 21.88 31.43
N SER A 288 -19.14 22.45 31.09
CA SER A 288 -18.66 23.70 31.70
C SER A 288 -19.53 24.94 31.39
N ARG A 289 -20.39 24.84 30.37
CA ARG A 289 -21.33 25.89 29.95
C ARG A 289 -22.76 25.64 30.41
N MET A 290 -23.04 24.56 31.12
CA MET A 290 -24.39 24.27 31.61
C MET A 290 -25.03 25.42 32.39
N PRO A 291 -24.32 26.16 33.27
CA PRO A 291 -24.91 27.33 33.95
C PRO A 291 -25.36 28.40 32.96
N VAL A 292 -24.56 28.70 31.93
CA VAL A 292 -24.87 29.68 30.88
C VAL A 292 -26.09 29.22 30.06
N ILE A 293 -26.12 27.93 29.70
CA ILE A 293 -27.23 27.32 28.97
C ILE A 293 -28.52 27.41 29.80
N ALA A 294 -28.45 27.11 31.08
CA ALA A 294 -29.59 27.19 32.00
C ALA A 294 -30.06 28.65 32.15
N THR A 295 -29.17 29.62 32.29
CA THR A 295 -29.52 31.06 32.29
C THR A 295 -30.24 31.49 31.02
N LEU A 296 -29.74 31.08 29.84
CA LEU A 296 -30.40 31.37 28.56
C LEU A 296 -31.82 30.77 28.52
N LYS A 297 -32.00 29.55 29.03
CA LYS A 297 -33.33 28.91 29.12
C LYS A 297 -34.25 29.61 30.11
N CYS A 298 -33.75 30.08 31.25
CA CYS A 298 -34.51 30.91 32.18
C CYS A 298 -34.96 32.23 31.54
N LEU A 299 -34.16 32.79 30.62
CA LEU A 299 -34.49 33.99 29.84
C LEU A 299 -35.42 33.71 28.63
N GLY A 300 -35.88 32.46 28.46
CA GLY A 300 -36.82 32.07 27.40
C GLY A 300 -36.17 31.66 26.08
N ALA A 301 -34.85 31.40 26.04
CA ALA A 301 -34.20 30.93 24.82
C ALA A 301 -34.69 29.52 24.43
N PRO A 302 -35.13 29.30 23.17
CA PRO A 302 -35.57 27.99 22.76
C PRO A 302 -34.39 27.04 22.60
N SER A 303 -34.66 25.76 22.85
CA SER A 303 -33.72 24.67 22.70
C SER A 303 -32.98 24.62 21.35
N ILE A 304 -33.67 24.92 20.24
CA ILE A 304 -33.06 24.93 18.91
C ILE A 304 -32.04 26.08 18.73
N LEU A 305 -32.25 27.21 19.40
CA LEU A 305 -31.32 28.34 19.37
C LEU A 305 -30.00 27.95 20.06
N ILE A 306 -30.09 27.26 21.20
CA ILE A 306 -28.94 26.71 21.93
C ILE A 306 -28.16 25.74 21.04
N PHE A 307 -28.85 24.80 20.39
CA PHE A 307 -28.23 23.89 19.42
C PHE A 307 -27.48 24.66 18.32
N ARG A 308 -28.12 25.67 17.69
CA ARG A 308 -27.51 26.46 16.60
C ARG A 308 -26.28 27.25 17.05
N ILE A 309 -26.32 27.89 18.23
CA ILE A 309 -25.20 28.68 18.78
C ILE A 309 -23.97 27.80 18.91
N TYR A 310 -24.11 26.67 19.61
CA TYR A 310 -22.98 25.80 19.90
C TYR A 310 -22.53 25.00 18.68
N LEU A 311 -23.45 24.63 17.77
CA LEU A 311 -23.08 24.05 16.48
C LEU A 311 -22.18 24.99 15.67
N LEU A 312 -22.54 26.27 15.57
CA LEU A 312 -21.74 27.28 14.85
C LEU A 312 -20.36 27.45 15.49
N GLN A 313 -20.27 27.49 16.82
CA GLN A 313 -18.98 27.60 17.51
C GLN A 313 -18.07 26.40 17.21
N ILE A 314 -18.61 25.18 17.27
CA ILE A 314 -17.87 23.96 16.94
C ILE A 314 -17.44 23.98 15.48
N PHE A 315 -18.31 24.40 14.56
CA PHE A 315 -17.98 24.47 13.13
C PHE A 315 -16.90 25.49 12.80
N VAL A 316 -16.89 26.67 13.43
CA VAL A 316 -15.79 27.64 13.22
C VAL A 316 -14.46 27.02 13.63
N VAL A 317 -14.42 26.36 14.79
CA VAL A 317 -13.18 25.71 15.26
C VAL A 317 -12.81 24.52 14.35
N ALA A 318 -13.80 23.75 13.89
CA ALA A 318 -13.60 22.66 12.95
C ALA A 318 -12.99 23.17 11.63
N THR A 319 -13.55 24.25 11.06
CA THR A 319 -13.04 24.90 9.85
C THR A 319 -11.62 25.42 10.05
N CYS A 320 -11.25 25.96 11.21
CA CYS A 320 -9.86 26.33 11.49
C CYS A 320 -8.91 25.12 11.50
N GLY A 321 -9.32 24.00 12.13
CA GLY A 321 -8.52 22.77 12.14
C GLY A 321 -8.38 22.15 10.74
N VAL A 322 -9.49 22.10 9.99
CA VAL A 322 -9.51 21.66 8.59
C VAL A 322 -8.61 22.56 7.75
N ALA A 323 -8.73 23.88 7.83
CA ALA A 323 -7.90 24.81 7.06
C ALA A 323 -6.40 24.66 7.36
N ALA A 324 -6.03 24.46 8.62
CA ALA A 324 -4.64 24.18 9.00
C ALA A 324 -4.16 22.84 8.41
N GLY A 325 -5.00 21.79 8.46
CA GLY A 325 -4.70 20.49 7.85
C GLY A 325 -4.56 20.56 6.33
N LEU A 326 -5.44 21.30 5.65
CA LEU A 326 -5.38 21.54 4.20
C LEU A 326 -4.13 22.33 3.81
N THR A 327 -3.67 23.26 4.66
CA THR A 327 -2.43 24.00 4.41
C THR A 327 -1.23 23.05 4.42
N VAL A 328 -1.17 22.13 5.39
CA VAL A 328 -0.13 21.08 5.43
C VAL A 328 -0.23 20.18 4.20
N ALA A 329 -1.44 19.76 3.83
CA ALA A 329 -1.70 18.92 2.66
C ALA A 329 -1.26 19.57 1.34
N ALA A 330 -1.58 20.85 1.13
CA ALA A 330 -1.26 21.58 -0.09
C ALA A 330 0.25 21.78 -0.29
N ILE A 331 1.02 21.88 0.79
CA ILE A 331 2.49 22.09 0.73
C ILE A 331 3.23 20.74 0.67
N ALA A 332 2.57 19.63 1.03
CA ALA A 332 3.23 18.33 1.15
C ALA A 332 3.93 17.82 -0.13
N PRO A 333 3.40 18.02 -1.36
CA PRO A 333 4.12 17.63 -2.58
C PRO A 333 5.52 18.25 -2.69
N LEU A 334 5.73 19.47 -2.19
CA LEU A 334 7.03 20.15 -2.23
C LEU A 334 8.10 19.40 -1.40
N PHE A 335 7.70 18.86 -0.25
CA PHE A 335 8.59 18.06 0.58
C PHE A 335 8.78 16.63 0.06
N ALA A 336 7.74 16.09 -0.59
CA ALA A 336 7.77 14.76 -1.18
C ALA A 336 8.89 14.63 -2.22
N ILE A 337 9.12 15.66 -3.04
CA ILE A 337 10.20 15.69 -4.05
C ILE A 337 11.57 15.40 -3.42
N HIS A 338 11.89 16.04 -2.30
CA HIS A 338 13.20 15.90 -1.68
C HIS A 338 13.40 14.50 -1.08
N ILE A 339 12.34 13.91 -0.52
CA ILE A 339 12.37 12.59 0.10
C ILE A 339 12.37 11.48 -0.97
N LEU A 340 11.57 11.64 -2.03
CA LEU A 340 11.39 10.62 -3.06
C LEU A 340 12.43 10.68 -4.19
N SER A 341 13.14 11.79 -4.40
CA SER A 341 14.15 11.92 -5.47
C SER A 341 15.25 10.85 -5.42
N GLY A 342 15.56 10.31 -4.23
CA GLY A 342 16.50 9.20 -4.06
C GLY A 342 15.97 7.81 -4.43
N TYR A 343 14.65 7.66 -4.59
CA TYR A 343 13.99 6.37 -4.82
C TYR A 343 13.22 6.31 -6.15
N VAL A 344 12.75 7.46 -6.64
CA VAL A 344 11.87 7.55 -7.81
C VAL A 344 12.26 8.78 -8.63
N THR A 345 12.73 8.57 -9.86
CA THR A 345 12.95 9.61 -10.88
C THR A 345 11.64 9.99 -11.56
N VAL A 346 10.61 10.34 -10.79
CA VAL A 346 9.33 10.83 -11.34
C VAL A 346 9.36 12.36 -11.32
N PRO A 347 9.10 13.01 -12.46
CA PRO A 347 8.91 14.45 -12.50
C PRO A 347 7.63 14.80 -11.72
N LEU A 348 7.80 15.41 -10.55
CA LEU A 348 6.71 15.89 -9.70
C LEU A 348 6.47 17.36 -10.03
N GLU A 349 5.24 17.71 -10.39
CA GLU A 349 4.88 19.10 -10.62
C GLU A 349 4.52 19.81 -9.32
N MET A 350 4.97 21.06 -9.18
CA MET A 350 4.66 21.92 -8.05
C MET A 350 3.31 22.62 -8.26
N THR A 351 2.21 21.88 -8.20
CA THR A 351 0.85 22.43 -8.30
C THR A 351 -0.03 22.06 -7.10
N ILE A 352 -1.13 22.79 -6.93
CA ILE A 352 -2.11 22.53 -5.87
C ILE A 352 -3.24 21.68 -6.45
N TYR A 353 -3.52 20.55 -5.82
CA TYR A 353 -4.54 19.60 -6.27
C TYR A 353 -5.85 19.77 -5.47
N PRO A 354 -6.89 20.43 -6.02
CA PRO A 354 -8.08 20.81 -5.26
C PRO A 354 -8.98 19.61 -4.91
N VAL A 355 -9.02 18.57 -5.73
CA VAL A 355 -9.91 17.41 -5.52
C VAL A 355 -9.55 16.65 -4.22
N PRO A 356 -8.28 16.21 -4.00
CA PRO A 356 -7.86 15.64 -2.73
C PRO A 356 -8.16 16.53 -1.51
N LEU A 357 -7.97 17.85 -1.65
CA LEU A 357 -8.21 18.82 -0.58
C LEU A 357 -9.70 18.95 -0.25
N ILE A 358 -10.59 18.95 -1.25
CA ILE A 358 -12.05 18.98 -1.03
C ILE A 358 -12.52 17.70 -0.35
N ILE A 359 -12.01 16.54 -0.76
CA ILE A 359 -12.32 15.24 -0.13
C ILE A 359 -11.87 15.24 1.33
N ALA A 360 -10.63 15.66 1.62
CA ALA A 360 -10.11 15.77 2.98
C ALA A 360 -10.92 16.76 3.84
N ALA A 361 -11.33 17.90 3.27
CA ALA A 361 -12.18 18.88 3.94
C ALA A 361 -13.58 18.32 4.25
N GLY A 362 -14.17 17.59 3.30
CA GLY A 362 -15.46 16.93 3.44
C GLY A 362 -15.46 15.90 4.56
N PHE A 363 -14.43 15.05 4.62
CA PHE A 363 -14.25 14.13 5.74
C PHE A 363 -14.07 14.87 7.07
N GLY A 364 -13.19 15.87 7.12
CA GLY A 364 -12.91 16.64 8.35
C GLY A 364 -14.15 17.29 8.93
N LEU A 365 -14.89 18.05 8.12
CA LEU A 365 -16.12 18.73 8.54
C LEU A 365 -17.26 17.75 8.81
N GLY A 366 -17.43 16.72 7.98
CA GLY A 366 -18.47 15.71 8.16
C GLY A 366 -18.26 14.89 9.44
N THR A 367 -17.01 14.54 9.75
CA THR A 367 -16.68 13.82 10.99
C THR A 367 -16.85 14.72 12.21
N ALA A 368 -16.41 15.99 12.15
CA ALA A 368 -16.66 16.95 13.21
C ALA A 368 -18.17 17.12 13.49
N PHE A 369 -18.98 17.20 12.43
CA PHE A 369 -20.44 17.27 12.55
C PHE A 369 -21.03 15.99 13.19
N LEU A 370 -20.71 14.82 12.65
CA LEU A 370 -21.23 13.53 13.11
C LEU A 370 -21.02 13.33 14.62
N PHE A 371 -19.81 13.59 15.10
CA PHE A 371 -19.45 13.37 16.50
C PHE A 371 -19.84 14.53 17.44
N ALA A 372 -20.04 15.74 16.92
CA ALA A 372 -20.51 16.88 17.72
C ALA A 372 -22.03 16.86 17.98
N VAL A 373 -22.83 16.30 17.07
CA VAL A 373 -24.29 16.32 17.16
C VAL A 373 -24.80 15.61 18.42
N TRP A 374 -24.20 14.50 18.83
CA TRP A 374 -24.67 13.77 20.02
C TRP A 374 -24.52 14.56 21.33
N PRO A 375 -23.33 15.03 21.73
CA PRO A 375 -23.21 15.87 22.93
C PRO A 375 -24.06 17.14 22.87
N LEU A 376 -24.18 17.72 21.68
CA LEU A 376 -24.94 18.94 21.47
C LEU A 376 -26.45 18.73 21.64
N ALA A 377 -26.97 17.59 21.15
CA ALA A 377 -28.35 17.18 21.38
C ALA A 377 -28.65 16.99 22.87
N LYS A 378 -27.69 16.50 23.67
CA LYS A 378 -27.83 16.38 25.12
C LYS A 378 -27.76 17.70 25.87
N ALA A 379 -26.96 18.65 25.41
CA ALA A 379 -26.99 20.01 25.95
C ALA A 379 -28.37 20.70 25.73
N GLU A 380 -29.11 20.31 24.69
CA GLU A 380 -30.47 20.77 24.46
C GLU A 380 -31.48 20.27 25.51
N GLU A 381 -31.17 19.19 26.22
CA GLU A 381 -32.07 18.56 27.21
C GLU A 381 -31.91 19.16 28.62
N VAL A 382 -30.92 20.02 28.84
CA VAL A 382 -30.66 20.70 30.13
C VAL A 382 -31.88 21.50 30.56
N ARG A 383 -32.34 21.36 31.81
CA ARG A 383 -33.52 22.06 32.31
C ARG A 383 -33.13 23.38 32.95
N ALA A 384 -34.04 24.37 32.91
CA ALA A 384 -33.83 25.65 33.59
C ALA A 384 -33.62 25.47 35.11
N GLY A 385 -34.25 24.45 35.71
CA GLY A 385 -34.08 24.11 37.13
C GLY A 385 -32.70 23.55 37.51
N ASP A 386 -31.88 23.15 36.53
CA ASP A 386 -30.52 22.66 36.80
C ASP A 386 -29.58 23.79 37.27
N LEU A 387 -29.95 25.06 37.04
CA LEU A 387 -29.22 26.22 37.58
C LEU A 387 -29.18 26.24 39.12
N PHE A 388 -30.20 25.66 39.77
CA PHE A 388 -30.38 25.72 41.22
C PHE A 388 -29.94 24.44 41.95
N ARG A 389 -29.49 23.41 41.22
CA ARG A 389 -28.94 22.17 41.80
C ARG A 389 -27.42 22.19 41.72
N SER A 390 -26.74 21.87 42.82
CA SER A 390 -25.27 21.93 42.94
C SER A 390 -24.53 20.74 42.33
N LEU A 391 -25.23 19.67 41.94
CA LEU A 391 -24.66 18.49 41.29
C LEU A 391 -25.23 18.38 39.87
N ILE A 392 -24.56 19.04 38.93
CA ILE A 392 -24.99 19.18 37.55
C ILE A 392 -24.19 18.21 36.69
N GLU A 393 -24.77 17.05 36.37
CA GLU A 393 -24.28 16.16 35.31
C GLU A 393 -25.12 16.35 34.04
N MET A 394 -24.52 16.09 32.88
CA MET A 394 -25.27 16.11 31.62
C MET A 394 -26.36 15.03 31.60
N PRO A 395 -27.52 15.29 30.98
CA PRO A 395 -28.56 14.27 30.81
C PRO A 395 -28.02 13.02 30.09
N ASP A 396 -28.16 11.86 30.73
CA ASP A 396 -27.82 10.56 30.16
C ASP A 396 -28.95 10.01 29.26
N GLY A 397 -28.63 9.01 28.44
CA GLY A 397 -29.58 8.31 27.56
C GLY A 397 -29.46 8.66 26.08
N TRP A 398 -30.44 8.24 25.28
CA TRP A 398 -30.45 8.43 23.83
C TRP A 398 -30.99 9.82 23.46
N PRO A 399 -30.44 10.50 22.44
CA PRO A 399 -30.94 11.79 21.98
C PRO A 399 -32.29 11.64 21.24
N LYS A 400 -33.01 12.75 21.06
CA LYS A 400 -34.28 12.76 20.31
C LYS A 400 -34.11 12.16 18.89
N PRO A 401 -35.14 11.46 18.34
CA PRO A 401 -35.05 10.80 17.04
C PRO A 401 -34.56 11.67 15.88
N ARG A 402 -34.92 12.96 15.86
CA ARG A 402 -34.44 13.91 14.83
C ARG A 402 -32.92 14.01 14.74
N TYR A 403 -32.21 13.92 15.86
CA TYR A 403 -30.75 13.97 15.89
C TYR A 403 -30.12 12.65 15.51
N LEU A 404 -30.77 11.52 15.82
CA LEU A 404 -30.37 10.22 15.31
C LEU A 404 -30.44 10.20 13.78
N VAL A 405 -31.53 10.72 13.19
CA VAL A 405 -31.67 10.85 11.73
C VAL A 405 -30.57 11.75 11.16
N MET A 406 -30.25 12.89 11.78
CA MET A 406 -29.14 13.75 11.34
C MET A 406 -27.78 13.05 11.36
N MET A 407 -27.50 12.24 12.40
CA MET A 407 -26.27 11.45 12.48
C MET A 407 -26.24 10.34 11.43
N ILE A 408 -27.37 9.66 11.17
CA ILE A 408 -27.46 8.65 10.11
C ILE A 408 -27.22 9.29 8.74
N ILE A 409 -27.81 10.45 8.46
CA ILE A 409 -27.56 11.19 7.20
C ILE A 409 -26.09 11.57 7.09
N ALA A 410 -25.47 12.07 8.16
CA ALA A 410 -24.05 12.40 8.17
C ALA A 410 -23.16 11.16 7.96
N ALA A 411 -23.51 10.03 8.58
CA ALA A 411 -22.81 8.77 8.39
C ALA A 411 -22.94 8.26 6.95
N ILE A 412 -24.13 8.31 6.35
CA ILE A 412 -24.34 7.98 4.93
C ILE A 412 -23.53 8.92 4.03
N GLY A 413 -23.51 10.22 4.33
CA GLY A 413 -22.70 11.20 3.59
C GLY A 413 -21.20 10.90 3.65
N LEU A 414 -20.68 10.52 4.82
CA LEU A 414 -19.28 10.09 4.98
C LEU A 414 -19.00 8.76 4.28
N THR A 415 -19.92 7.80 4.33
CA THR A 415 -19.83 6.54 3.58
C THR A 415 -19.80 6.77 2.08
N TRP A 416 -20.66 7.67 1.58
CA TRP A 416 -20.67 8.07 0.18
C TRP A 416 -19.35 8.74 -0.21
N LEU A 417 -18.81 9.60 0.65
CA LEU A 417 -17.53 10.26 0.41
C LEU A 417 -16.35 9.26 0.46
N ALA A 418 -16.42 8.21 1.28
CA ALA A 418 -15.49 7.08 1.29
C ALA A 418 -15.57 6.23 0.03
N TYR A 419 -16.77 6.01 -0.49
CA TYR A 419 -16.97 5.38 -1.79
C TYR A 419 -16.37 6.22 -2.92
N LEU A 420 -16.59 7.54 -2.92
CA LEU A 420 -15.97 8.45 -3.90
C LEU A 420 -14.45 8.49 -3.79
N ALA A 421 -13.89 8.34 -2.59
CA ALA A 421 -12.43 8.34 -2.41
C ALA A 421 -11.79 7.03 -2.86
N THR A 422 -12.43 5.88 -2.63
CA THR A 422 -11.85 4.55 -2.91
C THR A 422 -12.26 3.96 -4.25
N HIS A 423 -13.35 4.46 -4.85
CA HIS A 423 -14.00 3.91 -6.06
C HIS A 423 -14.31 2.40 -5.98
N ASN A 424 -14.33 1.82 -4.76
CA ASN A 424 -14.49 0.40 -4.54
C ASN A 424 -15.46 0.16 -3.36
N LEU A 425 -16.63 -0.40 -3.68
CA LEU A 425 -17.67 -0.67 -2.69
C LEU A 425 -17.23 -1.73 -1.67
N GLY A 426 -16.48 -2.75 -2.09
CA GLY A 426 -15.98 -3.80 -1.21
C GLY A 426 -14.99 -3.26 -0.16
N ILE A 427 -14.05 -2.41 -0.58
CA ILE A 427 -13.10 -1.75 0.33
C ILE A 427 -13.82 -0.77 1.26
N THR A 428 -14.76 0.02 0.74
CA THR A 428 -15.56 0.94 1.57
C THR A 428 -16.39 0.20 2.61
N ALA A 429 -17.10 -0.85 2.20
CA ALA A 429 -17.95 -1.65 3.09
C ALA A 429 -17.13 -2.40 4.14
N SER A 430 -16.01 -3.01 3.75
CA SER A 430 -15.11 -3.70 4.70
C SER A 430 -14.48 -2.73 5.70
N PHE A 431 -14.10 -1.52 5.28
CA PHE A 431 -13.58 -0.50 6.18
C PHE A 431 -14.63 -0.03 7.20
N ILE A 432 -15.86 0.27 6.76
CA ILE A 432 -16.94 0.71 7.63
C ILE A 432 -17.35 -0.40 8.59
N GLY A 433 -17.54 -1.62 8.06
CA GLY A 433 -17.86 -2.82 8.84
C GLY A 433 -16.77 -3.12 9.86
N GLY A 434 -15.51 -3.12 9.45
CA GLY A 434 -14.34 -3.33 10.32
C GLY A 434 -14.19 -2.25 11.39
N SER A 435 -14.42 -0.98 11.05
CA SER A 435 -14.39 0.15 11.99
C SER A 435 -15.50 0.03 13.04
N LEU A 436 -16.74 -0.26 12.62
CA LEU A 436 -17.87 -0.49 13.52
C LEU A 436 -17.65 -1.71 14.41
N ALA A 437 -17.17 -2.82 13.84
CA ALA A 437 -16.84 -4.03 14.58
C ALA A 437 -15.73 -3.77 15.61
N SER A 438 -14.66 -3.05 15.24
CA SER A 438 -13.58 -2.69 16.15
C SER A 438 -14.05 -1.80 17.30
N LEU A 439 -14.86 -0.76 17.01
CA LEU A 439 -15.46 0.09 18.04
C LEU A 439 -16.38 -0.70 18.98
N LEU A 440 -17.19 -1.61 18.43
CA LEU A 440 -18.08 -2.47 19.21
C LEU A 440 -17.28 -3.42 20.10
N LEU A 441 -16.27 -4.10 19.54
CA LEU A 441 -15.38 -5.00 20.26
C LEU A 441 -14.61 -4.27 21.38
N LEU A 442 -13.98 -3.12 21.09
CA LEU A 442 -13.31 -2.28 22.10
C LEU A 442 -14.28 -1.86 23.21
N SER A 443 -15.50 -1.47 22.85
CA SER A 443 -16.52 -1.07 23.81
C SER A 443 -16.99 -2.23 24.69
N VAL A 444 -17.24 -3.41 24.11
CA VAL A 444 -17.66 -4.61 24.85
C VAL A 444 -16.53 -5.09 25.75
N LEU A 445 -15.31 -5.20 25.22
CA LEU A 445 -14.14 -5.66 25.96
C LEU A 445 -13.78 -4.69 27.08
N GLY A 446 -13.84 -3.38 26.84
CA GLY A 446 -13.67 -2.36 27.88
C GLY A 446 -14.69 -2.51 29.01
N ASN A 447 -15.96 -2.79 28.69
CA ASN A 447 -16.99 -3.05 29.71
C ASN A 447 -16.73 -4.34 30.50
N ILE A 448 -16.30 -5.42 29.83
CA ILE A 448 -15.94 -6.69 30.48
C ILE A 448 -14.76 -6.47 31.42
N LEU A 449 -13.69 -5.81 30.96
CA LEU A 449 -12.51 -5.53 31.77
C LEU A 449 -12.82 -4.68 33.01
N VAL A 450 -13.65 -3.65 32.88
CA VAL A 450 -14.11 -2.85 34.03
C VAL A 450 -14.96 -3.68 34.99
N ARG A 451 -15.83 -4.58 34.49
CA ARG A 451 -16.60 -5.49 35.35
C ARG A 451 -15.69 -6.46 36.11
N LEU A 452 -14.69 -7.04 35.45
CA LEU A 452 -13.69 -7.91 36.09
C LEU A 452 -12.91 -7.16 37.18
N LEU A 453 -12.51 -5.91 36.92
CA LEU A 453 -11.85 -5.06 37.91
C LEU A 453 -12.74 -4.74 39.12
N ARG A 454 -14.06 -4.64 38.96
CA ARG A 454 -15.00 -4.45 40.08
C ARG A 454 -15.12 -5.69 40.97
N LEU A 455 -14.82 -6.87 40.45
CA LEU A 455 -14.81 -8.11 41.21
C LEU A 455 -13.50 -8.29 42.01
N ALA A 456 -12.44 -7.58 41.64
CA ALA A 456 -11.15 -7.65 42.32
C ALA A 456 -11.22 -6.99 43.72
N PRO A 457 -10.59 -7.58 44.75
CA PRO A 457 -10.54 -6.99 46.08
C PRO A 457 -9.77 -5.67 46.07
N LEU A 458 -10.25 -4.68 46.83
CA LEU A 458 -9.60 -3.37 46.96
C LEU A 458 -8.21 -3.53 47.59
N PRO A 459 -7.14 -3.02 46.95
CA PRO A 459 -5.78 -3.18 47.46
C PRO A 459 -5.59 -2.45 48.81
N ARG A 460 -4.66 -2.96 49.63
CA ARG A 460 -4.28 -2.36 50.92
C ARG A 460 -3.54 -1.03 50.74
N PHE A 461 -2.78 -0.90 49.64
CA PHE A 461 -2.05 0.33 49.30
C PHE A 461 -3.01 1.44 48.86
N VAL A 462 -3.07 2.53 49.64
CA VAL A 462 -4.06 3.62 49.47
C VAL A 462 -4.02 4.26 48.08
N PRO A 463 -2.86 4.61 47.49
CA PRO A 463 -2.82 5.16 46.13
C PRO A 463 -3.39 4.20 45.07
N ALA A 464 -3.13 2.90 45.18
CA ALA A 464 -3.70 1.90 44.27
C ALA A 464 -5.21 1.75 44.46
N ARG A 465 -5.69 1.87 45.71
CA ARG A 465 -7.12 1.85 46.02
C ARG A 465 -7.85 3.03 45.40
N LEU A 466 -7.27 4.23 45.50
CA LEU A 466 -7.81 5.44 44.89
C LEU A 466 -7.85 5.31 43.36
N ALA A 467 -6.78 4.81 42.75
CA ALA A 467 -6.73 4.55 41.31
C ALA A 467 -7.82 3.59 40.85
N LEU A 468 -7.96 2.43 41.51
CA LEU A 468 -8.97 1.41 41.17
C LEU A 468 -10.40 1.92 41.36
N SER A 469 -10.64 2.68 42.45
CA SER A 469 -11.94 3.30 42.72
C SER A 469 -12.31 4.34 41.66
N ASN A 470 -11.37 5.16 41.21
CA ASN A 470 -11.61 6.16 40.15
C ASN A 470 -11.93 5.51 38.81
N ILE A 471 -11.25 4.41 38.47
CA ILE A 471 -11.47 3.65 37.23
C ILE A 471 -12.85 3.00 37.21
N THR A 472 -13.28 2.42 38.33
CA THR A 472 -14.51 1.61 38.42
C THR A 472 -15.78 2.43 38.68
N ARG A 473 -15.65 3.70 39.11
CA ARG A 473 -16.78 4.61 39.36
C ARG A 473 -17.62 4.88 38.08
N PRO A 474 -18.95 4.98 38.19
CA PRO A 474 -19.79 5.51 37.11
C PRO A 474 -19.31 6.90 36.63
N GLY A 475 -19.26 7.11 35.31
CA GLY A 475 -18.77 8.36 34.71
C GLY A 475 -17.25 8.42 34.47
N SER A 476 -16.51 7.36 34.78
CA SER A 476 -15.07 7.25 34.54
C SER A 476 -14.68 7.38 33.04
N PRO A 477 -13.54 8.04 32.71
CA PRO A 477 -13.08 8.20 31.34
C PRO A 477 -12.56 6.90 30.69
N VAL A 478 -12.44 5.80 31.45
CA VAL A 478 -11.85 4.52 31.02
C VAL A 478 -12.38 4.05 29.66
N ARG A 479 -13.70 4.06 29.47
CA ARG A 479 -14.32 3.58 28.22
C ARG A 479 -13.90 4.42 27.02
N SER A 480 -13.82 5.74 27.18
CA SER A 480 -13.38 6.64 26.12
C SER A 480 -11.90 6.45 25.80
N VAL A 481 -11.07 6.20 26.82
CA VAL A 481 -9.62 5.96 26.66
C VAL A 481 -9.35 4.64 25.97
N ILE A 482 -10.00 3.56 26.40
CA ILE A 482 -9.85 2.23 25.78
C ILE A 482 -10.28 2.27 24.31
N ILE A 483 -11.37 2.95 23.96
CA ILE A 483 -11.80 3.03 22.56
C ILE A 483 -10.83 3.90 21.74
N ALA A 484 -10.48 5.10 22.20
CA ALA A 484 -9.65 6.03 21.43
C ALA A 484 -8.21 5.54 21.25
N PHE A 485 -7.58 5.06 22.33
CA PHE A 485 -6.18 4.62 22.29
C PHE A 485 -6.07 3.14 21.91
N GLY A 486 -7.06 2.31 22.28
CA GLY A 486 -7.07 0.91 21.92
C GLY A 486 -7.22 0.71 20.42
N LEU A 487 -7.92 1.58 19.70
CA LEU A 487 -8.01 1.48 18.24
C LEU A 487 -6.65 1.76 17.58
N GLY A 488 -5.96 2.84 17.96
CA GLY A 488 -4.61 3.14 17.44
C GLY A 488 -3.58 2.08 17.81
N LEU A 489 -3.58 1.61 19.06
CA LEU A 489 -2.68 0.55 19.51
C LEU A 489 -3.01 -0.80 18.87
N SER A 490 -4.28 -1.13 18.63
CA SER A 490 -4.68 -2.35 17.92
C SER A 490 -4.10 -2.37 16.51
N VAL A 491 -4.18 -1.25 15.80
CA VAL A 491 -3.57 -1.11 14.46
C VAL A 491 -2.07 -1.36 14.53
N LEU A 492 -1.36 -0.75 15.50
CA LEU A 492 0.09 -0.98 15.67
C LEU A 492 0.43 -2.46 15.92
N VAL A 493 -0.37 -3.15 16.76
CA VAL A 493 -0.22 -4.58 17.02
C VAL A 493 -0.50 -5.40 15.76
N THR A 494 -1.62 -5.14 15.07
CA THR A 494 -1.99 -5.82 13.82
C THR A 494 -0.84 -5.79 12.84
N VAL A 495 -0.27 -4.61 12.64
CA VAL A 495 0.81 -4.37 11.68
C VAL A 495 2.08 -5.09 12.09
N SER A 496 2.49 -4.95 13.36
CA SER A 496 3.72 -5.55 13.86
C SER A 496 3.65 -7.08 13.78
N VAL A 497 2.51 -7.68 14.15
CA VAL A 497 2.32 -9.13 14.08
C VAL A 497 2.26 -9.61 12.63
N SER A 498 1.56 -8.89 11.74
CA SER A 498 1.51 -9.23 10.32
C SER A 498 2.88 -9.14 9.65
N GLU A 499 3.67 -8.10 9.96
CA GLU A 499 5.05 -7.95 9.47
C GLU A 499 5.96 -9.09 9.96
N SER A 500 5.85 -9.48 11.23
CA SER A 500 6.60 -10.62 11.79
C SER A 500 6.19 -11.96 11.15
N ASN A 501 4.92 -12.14 10.79
CA ASN A 501 4.47 -13.33 10.08
C ASN A 501 5.03 -13.38 8.65
N LEU A 502 4.92 -12.27 7.90
CA LEU A 502 5.46 -12.17 6.55
C LEU A 502 6.99 -12.34 6.50
N GLY A 503 7.71 -11.70 7.44
CA GLY A 503 9.16 -11.83 7.55
C GLY A 503 9.58 -13.27 7.83
N ARG A 504 8.95 -13.94 8.79
CA ARG A 504 9.27 -15.35 9.11
C ARG A 504 8.96 -16.31 7.97
N GLN A 505 7.89 -16.08 7.21
CA GLN A 505 7.56 -16.92 6.06
C GLN A 505 8.66 -16.84 5.00
N ILE A 506 9.25 -15.67 4.78
CA ILE A 506 10.31 -15.47 3.80
C ILE A 506 11.68 -15.93 4.32
N ASP A 507 11.99 -15.65 5.59
CA ASP A 507 13.31 -15.91 6.16
C ASP A 507 13.52 -17.40 6.47
N ASN A 508 12.52 -18.11 7.01
CA ASN A 508 12.73 -19.44 7.61
C ASN A 508 12.28 -20.63 6.76
N ARG A 509 11.30 -20.49 5.85
CA ARG A 509 10.80 -21.63 5.04
C ARG A 509 11.47 -21.76 3.68
N VAL A 510 12.12 -20.70 3.21
CA VAL A 510 12.50 -20.58 1.80
C VAL A 510 14.01 -20.54 1.61
N ALA A 511 14.76 -19.94 2.54
CA ALA A 511 16.19 -19.72 2.34
C ALA A 511 17.05 -21.00 2.38
N GLU A 512 16.62 -22.07 3.08
CA GLU A 512 17.41 -23.31 3.20
C GLU A 512 17.29 -24.22 1.97
N ASP A 513 16.11 -24.29 1.32
CA ASP A 513 15.85 -25.14 0.16
C ASP A 513 15.84 -24.39 -1.19
N ALA A 514 16.10 -23.08 -1.20
CA ALA A 514 16.12 -22.28 -2.42
C ALA A 514 17.37 -22.61 -3.28
N PRO A 515 17.21 -22.74 -4.62
CA PRO A 515 18.36 -22.85 -5.50
C PRO A 515 19.19 -21.57 -5.46
N ALA A 516 20.51 -21.67 -5.63
CA ALA A 516 21.38 -20.50 -5.63
C ALA A 516 21.18 -19.64 -6.90
N TRP A 517 21.06 -20.31 -8.06
CA TRP A 517 20.96 -19.68 -9.37
C TRP A 517 19.88 -20.32 -10.24
N PHE A 518 19.16 -19.48 -10.99
CA PHE A 518 18.38 -19.87 -12.15
C PHE A 518 19.14 -19.54 -13.42
N PHE A 519 19.40 -20.55 -14.24
CA PHE A 519 19.97 -20.41 -15.57
C PHE A 519 18.86 -20.48 -16.62
N ILE A 520 18.76 -19.44 -17.44
CA ILE A 520 17.76 -19.31 -18.51
C ILE A 520 18.45 -19.19 -19.88
N ASP A 521 17.68 -19.36 -20.96
CA ASP A 521 18.16 -19.34 -22.35
C ASP A 521 19.16 -20.47 -22.69
N ILE A 522 19.06 -21.61 -22.01
CA ILE A 522 19.90 -22.78 -22.35
C ILE A 522 19.32 -23.43 -23.61
N GLN A 523 20.08 -23.46 -24.70
CA GLN A 523 19.60 -24.08 -25.94
C GLN A 523 19.59 -25.62 -25.82
N PRO A 524 18.73 -26.34 -26.58
CA PRO A 524 18.65 -27.79 -26.52
C PRO A 524 19.98 -28.51 -26.78
N ARG A 525 20.86 -27.93 -27.61
CA ARG A 525 22.20 -28.47 -27.87
C ARG A 525 23.22 -28.21 -26.76
N GLN A 526 22.94 -27.29 -25.85
CA GLN A 526 23.86 -26.85 -24.79
C GLN A 526 23.59 -27.56 -23.45
N ILE A 527 22.40 -28.12 -23.24
CA ILE A 527 21.97 -28.64 -21.93
C ILE A 527 22.90 -29.72 -21.37
N ASP A 528 23.38 -30.65 -22.20
CA ASP A 528 24.27 -31.72 -21.75
C ASP A 528 25.67 -31.20 -21.38
N ALA A 529 26.16 -30.19 -22.10
CA ALA A 529 27.43 -29.54 -21.81
C ALA A 529 27.33 -28.68 -20.53
N PHE A 530 26.21 -27.98 -20.35
CA PHE A 530 25.89 -27.24 -19.13
C PHE A 530 25.87 -28.16 -17.91
N GLU A 531 25.17 -29.29 -18.01
CA GLU A 531 25.04 -30.24 -16.89
C GLU A 531 26.39 -30.83 -16.49
N LYS A 532 27.22 -31.23 -17.46
CA LYS A 532 28.58 -31.71 -17.19
C LYS A 532 29.45 -30.67 -16.51
N LEU A 533 29.36 -29.41 -16.97
CA LEU A 533 30.14 -28.31 -16.40
C LEU A 533 29.69 -27.98 -14.97
N ALA A 534 28.39 -27.85 -14.73
CA ALA A 534 27.86 -27.55 -13.40
C ALA A 534 28.16 -28.68 -12.39
N LYS A 535 28.09 -29.95 -12.81
CA LYS A 535 28.46 -31.10 -11.97
C LYS A 535 29.96 -31.21 -11.69
N SER A 536 30.81 -30.57 -12.50
CA SER A 536 32.27 -30.62 -12.32
C SER A 536 32.77 -29.72 -11.19
N ILE A 537 31.89 -28.91 -10.59
CA ILE A 537 32.25 -27.94 -9.56
C ILE A 537 31.86 -28.48 -8.20
N ASP A 538 32.85 -28.58 -7.31
CA ASP A 538 32.65 -29.07 -5.95
C ASP A 538 31.69 -28.16 -5.17
N GLY A 539 30.75 -28.79 -4.46
CA GLY A 539 29.74 -28.09 -3.65
C GLY A 539 28.41 -27.82 -4.35
N ILE A 540 28.19 -28.29 -5.58
CA ILE A 540 26.85 -28.39 -6.19
C ILE A 540 26.19 -29.70 -5.81
N THR A 541 25.06 -29.62 -5.10
CA THR A 541 24.33 -30.79 -4.60
C THR A 541 23.23 -31.27 -5.51
N GLN A 542 22.50 -30.34 -6.14
CA GLN A 542 21.38 -30.67 -7.01
C GLN A 542 21.35 -29.76 -8.24
N ILE A 543 21.02 -30.35 -9.38
CA ILE A 543 20.71 -29.64 -10.62
C ILE A 543 19.36 -30.13 -11.11
N THR A 544 18.40 -29.21 -11.23
CA THR A 544 17.07 -29.51 -11.76
C THR A 544 16.93 -28.82 -13.11
N LYS A 545 16.55 -29.56 -14.15
CA LYS A 545 16.36 -29.03 -15.52
C LYS A 545 14.96 -29.30 -16.02
N THR A 546 14.40 -28.33 -16.73
CA THR A 546 13.04 -28.44 -17.28
C THR A 546 12.98 -27.74 -18.64
N PRO A 547 12.42 -28.39 -19.68
CA PRO A 547 12.21 -27.71 -20.96
C PRO A 547 11.12 -26.66 -20.78
N MET A 548 11.31 -25.52 -21.43
CA MET A 548 10.36 -24.42 -21.39
C MET A 548 10.16 -23.85 -22.79
N LEU A 549 8.88 -23.65 -23.13
CA LEU A 549 8.43 -22.93 -24.30
C LEU A 549 7.42 -21.86 -23.89
N ARG A 550 7.31 -20.78 -24.65
CA ARG A 550 6.26 -19.78 -24.42
C ARG A 550 5.08 -20.02 -25.33
N GLY A 551 3.88 -19.87 -24.78
CA GLY A 551 2.65 -19.84 -25.55
C GLY A 551 1.58 -19.01 -24.87
N ARG A 552 0.63 -18.54 -25.65
CA ARG A 552 -0.47 -17.69 -25.20
C ARG A 552 -1.76 -18.48 -25.18
N VAL A 553 -2.48 -18.44 -24.07
CA VAL A 553 -3.85 -19.00 -24.03
C VAL A 553 -4.71 -18.20 -25.01
N SER A 554 -5.25 -18.88 -26.02
CA SER A 554 -6.10 -18.28 -27.05
C SER A 554 -7.58 -18.47 -26.74
N LYS A 555 -7.97 -19.66 -26.26
CA LYS A 555 -9.35 -20.00 -25.90
C LYS A 555 -9.41 -20.83 -24.62
N ILE A 556 -10.53 -20.72 -23.92
CA ILE A 556 -10.90 -21.60 -22.81
C ILE A 556 -12.32 -22.10 -23.13
N ASN A 557 -12.52 -23.42 -23.17
CA ASN A 557 -13.80 -24.03 -23.57
C ASN A 557 -14.38 -23.42 -24.85
N ASP A 558 -13.53 -23.30 -25.87
CA ASP A 558 -13.81 -22.68 -27.17
C ASP A 558 -14.17 -21.18 -27.15
N ILE A 559 -14.23 -20.54 -25.97
CA ILE A 559 -14.46 -19.10 -25.84
C ILE A 559 -13.12 -18.36 -26.02
N PRO A 560 -13.03 -17.40 -26.97
CA PRO A 560 -11.84 -16.58 -27.15
C PRO A 560 -11.50 -15.79 -25.88
N THR A 561 -10.22 -15.79 -25.51
CA THR A 561 -9.73 -15.05 -24.34
C THR A 561 -10.00 -13.54 -24.38
N ALA A 562 -10.23 -12.97 -25.58
CA ALA A 562 -10.61 -11.56 -25.75
C ALA A 562 -12.02 -11.24 -25.22
N GLU A 563 -12.90 -12.25 -25.11
CA GLU A 563 -14.28 -12.11 -24.64
C GLU A 563 -14.40 -12.43 -23.14
N ILE A 564 -13.36 -13.04 -22.55
CA ILE A 564 -13.33 -13.41 -21.14
C ILE A 564 -12.85 -12.21 -20.32
N THR A 565 -13.63 -11.81 -19.32
CA THR A 565 -13.17 -10.88 -18.28
C THR A 565 -12.59 -11.70 -17.12
N PRO A 566 -11.27 -11.90 -17.05
CA PRO A 566 -10.69 -12.75 -16.01
C PRO A 566 -10.79 -12.08 -14.62
N PRO A 567 -10.89 -12.86 -13.53
CA PRO A 567 -10.71 -12.35 -12.17
C PRO A 567 -9.37 -11.63 -12.01
N GLU A 568 -9.30 -10.59 -11.16
CA GLU A 568 -8.08 -9.78 -11.01
C GLU A 568 -6.84 -10.61 -10.61
N GLY A 569 -7.00 -11.66 -9.81
CA GLY A 569 -5.93 -12.56 -9.35
C GLY A 569 -5.33 -13.44 -10.45
N SER A 570 -6.16 -13.94 -11.38
CA SER A 570 -5.74 -14.84 -12.47
C SER A 570 -5.71 -14.21 -13.85
N ALA A 571 -5.99 -12.91 -13.96
CA ALA A 571 -5.94 -12.17 -15.22
C ALA A 571 -4.60 -12.26 -15.95
N TRP A 572 -3.51 -12.45 -15.22
CA TRP A 572 -2.19 -12.63 -15.83
C TRP A 572 -2.13 -13.88 -16.71
N ILE A 573 -2.85 -14.96 -16.38
CA ILE A 573 -2.82 -16.23 -17.12
C ILE A 573 -3.23 -16.04 -18.59
N LEU A 574 -4.26 -15.23 -18.85
CA LEU A 574 -4.74 -14.92 -20.20
C LEU A 574 -3.99 -13.75 -20.85
N ARG A 575 -3.34 -12.90 -20.05
CA ARG A 575 -2.68 -11.68 -20.54
C ARG A 575 -1.24 -11.95 -20.97
N GLY A 576 -1.04 -12.39 -22.22
CA GLY A 576 0.27 -12.53 -22.85
C GLY A 576 0.87 -13.93 -22.74
N ASP A 577 2.15 -14.07 -23.09
CA ASP A 577 2.79 -15.38 -23.22
C ASP A 577 3.15 -15.97 -21.86
N ARG A 578 2.69 -17.20 -21.62
CA ARG A 578 2.96 -18.01 -20.43
C ARG A 578 4.06 -19.01 -20.73
N ALA A 579 4.87 -19.29 -19.71
CA ALA A 579 5.79 -20.41 -19.76
C ALA A 579 4.99 -21.72 -19.70
N LEU A 580 5.27 -22.60 -20.66
CA LEU A 580 4.73 -23.94 -20.80
C LEU A 580 5.88 -24.92 -20.64
N THR A 581 5.58 -26.04 -20.03
CA THR A 581 6.48 -27.18 -20.00
C THR A 581 5.70 -28.44 -20.34
N TRP A 582 6.41 -29.54 -20.53
CA TRP A 582 5.85 -30.86 -20.71
C TRP A 582 6.69 -31.88 -19.97
N SER A 583 6.04 -32.91 -19.43
CA SER A 583 6.72 -33.92 -18.63
C SER A 583 6.00 -35.27 -18.71
N ALA A 584 6.79 -36.34 -18.82
CA ALA A 584 6.28 -37.70 -18.76
C ALA A 584 5.83 -38.07 -17.34
N SER A 585 6.50 -37.55 -16.31
CA SER A 585 6.21 -37.78 -14.90
C SER A 585 5.71 -36.51 -14.20
N ALA A 586 4.90 -36.66 -13.17
CA ALA A 586 4.47 -35.54 -12.34
C ALA A 586 5.69 -34.75 -11.80
N PRO A 587 5.68 -33.41 -11.83
CA PRO A 587 6.72 -32.61 -11.22
C PRO A 587 6.91 -32.94 -9.74
N LYS A 588 8.17 -33.03 -9.30
CA LYS A 588 8.48 -33.24 -7.88
C LYS A 588 7.98 -32.03 -7.08
N GLY A 589 7.27 -32.27 -5.98
CA GLY A 589 6.71 -31.20 -5.13
C GLY A 589 5.34 -30.67 -5.56
N SER A 590 4.72 -31.20 -6.63
CA SER A 590 3.32 -30.91 -6.97
C SER A 590 2.40 -32.02 -6.44
N GLU A 591 1.44 -31.67 -5.61
CA GLU A 591 0.37 -32.58 -5.17
C GLU A 591 -0.77 -32.55 -6.19
N ILE A 592 -1.24 -33.71 -6.62
CA ILE A 592 -2.39 -33.82 -7.52
C ILE A 592 -3.65 -33.85 -6.67
N VAL A 593 -4.48 -32.82 -6.77
CA VAL A 593 -5.70 -32.66 -5.97
C VAL A 593 -6.84 -33.45 -6.59
N VAL A 594 -6.97 -33.41 -7.91
CA VAL A 594 -8.04 -34.08 -8.65
C VAL A 594 -7.50 -34.67 -9.96
N GLY A 595 -7.92 -35.90 -10.29
CA GLY A 595 -7.56 -36.61 -11.52
C GLY A 595 -6.27 -37.42 -11.39
N ASP A 596 -5.88 -38.05 -12.49
CA ASP A 596 -4.67 -38.89 -12.55
C ASP A 596 -3.63 -38.27 -13.49
N TRP A 597 -2.35 -38.51 -13.20
CA TRP A 597 -1.29 -38.20 -14.15
C TRP A 597 -1.35 -39.19 -15.32
N TRP A 598 -1.05 -38.73 -16.53
CA TRP A 598 -1.01 -39.62 -17.70
C TRP A 598 0.14 -40.63 -17.61
N PRO A 599 0.01 -41.82 -18.24
CA PRO A 599 1.12 -42.77 -18.37
C PRO A 599 2.34 -42.16 -19.07
N SER A 600 3.55 -42.60 -18.73
CA SER A 600 4.80 -42.05 -19.28
C SER A 600 4.95 -42.24 -20.80
N ASP A 601 4.26 -43.22 -21.36
CA ASP A 601 4.22 -43.59 -22.78
C ASP A 601 2.97 -43.07 -23.51
N TYR A 602 2.23 -42.13 -22.91
CA TYR A 602 1.00 -41.59 -23.46
C TYR A 602 1.22 -40.90 -24.82
N SER A 603 0.53 -41.39 -25.85
CA SER A 603 0.60 -40.88 -27.23
C SER A 603 -0.77 -40.44 -27.79
N GLY A 604 -1.72 -40.10 -26.92
CA GLY A 604 -3.09 -39.70 -27.29
C GLY A 604 -3.22 -38.21 -27.63
N PRO A 605 -4.47 -37.69 -27.67
CA PRO A 605 -4.74 -36.26 -27.82
C PRO A 605 -4.03 -35.42 -26.74
N PRO A 606 -3.70 -34.14 -27.01
CA PRO A 606 -2.98 -33.31 -26.03
C PRO A 606 -3.74 -33.20 -24.70
N LEU A 607 -3.05 -33.55 -23.61
CA LEU A 607 -3.52 -33.41 -22.23
C LEU A 607 -2.72 -32.31 -21.52
N VAL A 608 -3.38 -31.62 -20.59
CA VAL A 608 -2.75 -30.60 -19.75
C VAL A 608 -3.08 -30.80 -18.28
N SER A 609 -2.06 -30.64 -17.44
CA SER A 609 -2.18 -30.48 -15.99
C SER A 609 -2.18 -28.99 -15.67
N MET A 610 -3.23 -28.54 -14.97
CA MET A 610 -3.44 -27.13 -14.62
C MET A 610 -3.35 -26.92 -13.11
N SER A 611 -2.90 -25.74 -12.70
CA SER A 611 -2.97 -25.31 -11.29
C SER A 611 -4.43 -25.29 -10.82
N GLU A 612 -4.71 -25.81 -9.62
CA GLU A 612 -6.04 -25.82 -9.02
C GLU A 612 -6.59 -24.40 -8.86
N ASP A 613 -5.82 -23.48 -8.26
CA ASP A 613 -6.21 -22.08 -8.08
C ASP A 613 -6.64 -21.43 -9.40
N ALA A 614 -5.84 -21.64 -10.45
CA ALA A 614 -6.13 -21.11 -11.78
C ALA A 614 -7.41 -21.72 -12.37
N ALA A 615 -7.62 -23.03 -12.18
CA ALA A 615 -8.82 -23.69 -12.66
C ALA A 615 -10.06 -23.19 -11.91
N GLY A 616 -9.98 -23.05 -10.58
CA GLY A 616 -11.05 -22.50 -9.75
C GLY A 616 -11.46 -21.07 -10.16
N ASP A 617 -10.47 -20.20 -10.41
CA ASP A 617 -10.70 -18.82 -10.85
C ASP A 617 -11.42 -18.74 -12.21
N PHE A 618 -11.16 -19.68 -13.11
CA PHE A 618 -11.84 -19.76 -14.42
C PHE A 618 -13.07 -20.68 -14.42
N GLY A 619 -13.41 -21.29 -13.28
CA GLY A 619 -14.50 -22.26 -13.18
C GLY A 619 -14.28 -23.53 -14.00
N LEU A 620 -13.03 -23.94 -14.20
CA LEU A 620 -12.62 -25.09 -15.01
C LEU A 620 -12.53 -26.36 -14.17
N THR A 621 -12.88 -27.48 -14.81
CA THR A 621 -12.91 -28.82 -14.25
C THR A 621 -12.17 -29.80 -15.17
N ILE A 622 -11.99 -31.04 -14.72
CA ILE A 622 -11.39 -32.09 -15.55
C ILE A 622 -12.29 -32.38 -16.74
N GLY A 623 -11.70 -32.46 -17.94
CA GLY A 623 -12.40 -32.64 -19.21
C GLY A 623 -12.65 -31.36 -20.00
N ASP A 624 -12.52 -30.19 -19.36
CA ASP A 624 -12.55 -28.90 -20.06
C ASP A 624 -11.31 -28.71 -20.94
N THR A 625 -11.38 -27.78 -21.90
CA THR A 625 -10.32 -27.56 -22.90
C THR A 625 -9.67 -26.19 -22.77
N VAL A 626 -8.35 -26.17 -22.98
CA VAL A 626 -7.55 -24.95 -23.05
C VAL A 626 -6.81 -24.94 -24.37
N SER A 627 -7.07 -23.95 -25.21
CA SER A 627 -6.33 -23.74 -26.45
C SER A 627 -5.17 -22.77 -26.21
N ILE A 628 -3.97 -23.19 -26.59
CA ILE A 628 -2.74 -22.45 -26.40
C ILE A 628 -2.07 -22.25 -27.76
N ASN A 629 -1.87 -21.00 -28.15
CA ASN A 629 -1.13 -20.63 -29.33
C ASN A 629 0.38 -20.62 -29.03
N VAL A 630 1.10 -21.50 -29.72
CA VAL A 630 2.56 -21.68 -29.63
C VAL A 630 3.14 -21.40 -31.01
N LEU A 631 3.96 -20.36 -31.13
CA LEU A 631 4.64 -19.97 -32.38
C LEU A 631 3.68 -19.85 -33.58
N GLY A 632 2.45 -19.36 -33.36
CA GLY A 632 1.43 -19.18 -34.38
C GLY A 632 0.54 -20.41 -34.63
N ARG A 633 0.80 -21.55 -33.98
CA ARG A 633 -0.04 -22.75 -34.04
C ARG A 633 -0.89 -22.89 -32.78
N GLU A 634 -2.20 -22.99 -32.94
CA GLU A 634 -3.12 -23.26 -31.85
C GLU A 634 -3.13 -24.76 -31.51
N ILE A 635 -2.86 -25.08 -30.24
CA ILE A 635 -2.88 -26.44 -29.68
C ILE A 635 -3.99 -26.47 -28.64
N THR A 636 -5.02 -27.29 -28.88
CA THR A 636 -6.08 -27.52 -27.90
C THR A 636 -5.74 -28.74 -27.06
N ALA A 637 -5.66 -28.54 -25.74
CA ALA A 637 -5.40 -29.59 -24.77
C ALA A 637 -6.58 -29.75 -23.80
N THR A 638 -6.86 -30.98 -23.40
CA THR A 638 -7.90 -31.30 -22.41
C THR A 638 -7.29 -31.38 -21.01
N ILE A 639 -7.96 -30.77 -20.03
CA ILE A 639 -7.52 -30.79 -18.62
C ILE A 639 -7.68 -32.22 -18.09
N ALA A 640 -6.55 -32.86 -17.78
CA ALA A 640 -6.53 -34.24 -17.27
C ALA A 640 -6.50 -34.30 -15.74
N ASN A 641 -5.79 -33.38 -15.11
CA ASN A 641 -5.68 -33.27 -13.67
C ASN A 641 -5.46 -31.83 -13.21
N LEU A 642 -5.81 -31.58 -11.96
CA LEU A 642 -5.57 -30.33 -11.25
C LEU A 642 -4.55 -30.57 -10.14
N ARG A 643 -3.56 -29.68 -10.04
CA ARG A 643 -2.47 -29.77 -9.06
C ARG A 643 -2.39 -28.53 -8.19
N GLU A 644 -2.03 -28.73 -6.94
CA GLU A 644 -1.64 -27.66 -6.04
C GLU A 644 -0.23 -27.18 -6.41
N VAL A 645 -0.05 -25.87 -6.48
CA VAL A 645 1.20 -25.25 -6.96
C VAL A 645 1.68 -24.25 -5.93
N ASP A 646 2.71 -24.62 -5.16
CA ASP A 646 3.34 -23.68 -4.24
C ASP A 646 4.30 -22.74 -5.00
N TRP A 647 3.79 -21.56 -5.36
CA TRP A 647 4.57 -20.48 -5.98
C TRP A 647 5.65 -19.89 -5.06
N GLN A 648 5.60 -20.17 -3.75
CA GLN A 648 6.54 -19.68 -2.74
C GLN A 648 7.75 -20.61 -2.57
N SER A 649 7.74 -21.81 -3.16
CA SER A 649 8.80 -22.82 -3.03
C SER A 649 10.10 -22.52 -3.79
N PHE A 650 10.14 -21.48 -4.63
CA PHE A 650 11.27 -21.15 -5.54
C PHE A 650 11.71 -22.30 -6.45
N GLN A 651 10.87 -23.32 -6.63
CA GLN A 651 11.06 -24.39 -7.60
C GLN A 651 10.59 -23.95 -8.99
N ILE A 652 10.97 -24.71 -10.02
CA ILE A 652 10.56 -24.44 -11.40
C ILE A 652 9.09 -24.86 -11.57
N ASN A 653 8.17 -23.94 -11.30
CA ASN A 653 6.72 -24.16 -11.38
C ASN A 653 6.11 -23.53 -12.64
N PHE A 654 5.11 -24.19 -13.20
CA PHE A 654 4.36 -23.74 -14.38
C PHE A 654 2.87 -23.68 -14.03
N VAL A 655 2.05 -22.99 -14.82
CA VAL A 655 0.57 -23.08 -14.74
C VAL A 655 0.07 -24.28 -15.53
N PHE A 656 0.66 -24.50 -16.70
CA PHE A 656 0.32 -25.56 -17.63
C PHE A 656 1.51 -26.50 -17.82
N VAL A 657 1.29 -27.77 -17.54
CA VAL A 657 2.24 -28.85 -17.88
C VAL A 657 1.53 -29.75 -18.89
N LEU A 658 2.07 -29.91 -20.08
CA LEU A 658 1.49 -30.76 -21.13
C LEU A 658 2.10 -32.17 -21.11
N ASN A 659 1.43 -33.12 -21.74
CA ASN A 659 2.04 -34.41 -22.06
C ASN A 659 3.16 -34.25 -23.11
N PRO A 660 4.21 -35.10 -23.07
CA PRO A 660 5.21 -35.14 -24.13
C PRO A 660 4.62 -35.48 -25.51
N GLY A 661 5.30 -35.09 -26.57
CA GLY A 661 5.00 -35.41 -27.98
C GLY A 661 4.58 -34.19 -28.82
N VAL A 662 3.85 -33.24 -28.25
CA VAL A 662 3.29 -32.10 -29.01
C VAL A 662 4.30 -30.95 -29.14
N LEU A 663 5.06 -30.69 -28.07
CA LEU A 663 5.96 -29.54 -27.98
C LEU A 663 7.45 -29.90 -28.13
N ASP A 664 7.80 -31.19 -28.11
CA ASP A 664 9.19 -31.67 -28.16
C ASP A 664 9.96 -31.19 -29.40
N ALA A 665 9.29 -31.15 -30.55
CA ALA A 665 9.88 -30.74 -31.82
C ALA A 665 9.91 -29.22 -32.01
N ALA A 666 9.25 -28.44 -31.13
CA ALA A 666 9.26 -26.99 -31.24
C ALA A 666 10.61 -26.42 -30.79
N PRO A 667 11.08 -25.30 -31.38
CA PRO A 667 12.27 -24.58 -30.89
C PRO A 667 12.03 -24.09 -29.45
N HIS A 668 12.59 -24.81 -28.48
CA HIS A 668 12.42 -24.55 -27.06
C HIS A 668 13.75 -24.22 -26.38
N SER A 669 13.66 -23.68 -25.17
CA SER A 669 14.80 -23.43 -24.30
C SER A 669 14.71 -24.33 -23.06
N TRP A 670 15.81 -24.49 -22.34
CA TRP A 670 15.83 -25.15 -21.04
C TRP A 670 16.04 -24.11 -19.95
N ILE A 671 15.35 -24.33 -18.82
CA ILE A 671 15.68 -23.68 -17.55
C ILE A 671 16.38 -24.72 -16.69
N ALA A 672 17.43 -24.29 -16.01
CA ALA A 672 18.07 -25.10 -14.98
C ALA A 672 18.24 -24.32 -13.68
N THR A 673 18.19 -25.02 -12.56
CA THR A 673 18.51 -24.49 -11.23
C THR A 673 19.66 -25.28 -10.63
N THR A 674 20.49 -24.61 -9.83
CA THR A 674 21.60 -25.25 -9.10
C THR A 674 21.51 -24.94 -7.62
N HIS A 675 21.53 -25.97 -6.79
CA HIS A 675 21.71 -25.87 -5.35
C HIS A 675 23.18 -25.98 -5.00
N ALA A 676 23.65 -25.12 -4.10
CA ALA A 676 25.04 -25.05 -3.70
C ALA A 676 25.16 -25.05 -2.18
N ASP A 677 26.13 -25.79 -1.63
CA ASP A 677 26.36 -25.88 -0.19
C ASP A 677 27.01 -24.63 0.41
N SER A 678 27.59 -23.77 -0.45
CA SER A 678 28.23 -22.53 -0.04
C SER A 678 28.10 -21.45 -1.10
N ASP A 679 28.13 -20.19 -0.66
CA ASP A 679 28.17 -19.02 -1.55
C ASP A 679 29.36 -19.09 -2.53
N ALA A 680 30.51 -19.62 -2.10
CA ALA A 680 31.69 -19.76 -2.96
C ALA A 680 31.47 -20.77 -4.10
N ALA A 681 30.77 -21.87 -3.84
CA ALA A 681 30.40 -22.85 -4.87
C ALA A 681 29.34 -22.27 -5.83
N ALA A 682 28.36 -21.54 -5.30
CA ALA A 682 27.37 -20.83 -6.10
C ALA A 682 28.03 -19.85 -7.09
N ASP A 683 28.97 -19.03 -6.60
CA ASP A 683 29.71 -18.06 -7.43
C ASP A 683 30.69 -18.74 -8.41
N ALA A 684 31.22 -19.91 -8.07
CA ALA A 684 32.08 -20.67 -8.98
C ALA A 684 31.28 -21.22 -10.17
N VAL A 685 30.06 -21.71 -9.94
CA VAL A 685 29.19 -22.27 -10.98
C VAL A 685 28.65 -21.21 -11.91
N GLU A 686 28.21 -20.08 -11.36
CA GLU A 686 27.84 -18.92 -12.18
C GLU A 686 28.98 -18.52 -13.11
N ARG A 687 30.19 -18.33 -12.57
CA ARG A 687 31.36 -17.94 -13.38
C ARG A 687 31.72 -18.96 -14.44
N ALA A 688 31.71 -20.25 -14.12
CA ALA A 688 32.06 -21.29 -15.07
C ALA A 688 31.06 -21.38 -16.22
N VAL A 689 29.75 -21.35 -15.91
CA VAL A 689 28.68 -21.42 -16.90
C VAL A 689 28.71 -20.20 -17.79
N THR A 690 28.72 -19.00 -17.21
CA THR A 690 28.70 -17.76 -18.01
C THR A 690 29.99 -17.59 -18.83
N SER A 691 31.09 -18.25 -18.44
CA SER A 691 32.34 -18.29 -19.21
C SER A 691 32.31 -19.15 -20.45
N ASN A 692 31.64 -20.29 -20.40
CA ASN A 692 31.56 -21.21 -21.53
C ASN A 692 30.36 -20.92 -22.44
N PHE A 693 29.32 -20.26 -21.92
CA PHE A 693 28.09 -20.00 -22.64
C PHE A 693 27.74 -18.51 -22.62
N SER A 694 27.88 -17.85 -23.76
CA SER A 694 27.63 -16.41 -23.91
C SER A 694 26.14 -16.02 -23.93
N ASN A 695 25.25 -16.97 -24.23
CA ASN A 695 23.80 -16.76 -24.27
C ASN A 695 23.08 -17.11 -22.96
N ILE A 696 23.68 -17.95 -22.09
CA ILE A 696 23.02 -18.39 -20.85
C ILE A 696 23.08 -17.26 -19.82
N SER A 697 21.91 -16.88 -19.32
CA SER A 697 21.79 -15.85 -18.28
C SER A 697 21.58 -16.50 -16.92
N ALA A 698 22.33 -16.07 -15.91
CA ALA A 698 22.19 -16.49 -14.52
C ALA A 698 21.41 -15.44 -13.72
N VAL A 699 20.40 -15.87 -12.95
CA VAL A 699 19.58 -15.02 -12.08
C VAL A 699 19.74 -15.49 -10.64
N SER A 700 20.18 -14.60 -9.75
CA SER A 700 20.40 -14.92 -8.34
C SER A 700 19.07 -14.97 -7.57
N VAL A 701 18.81 -16.07 -6.88
CA VAL A 701 17.65 -16.17 -5.98
C VAL A 701 17.89 -15.36 -4.71
N LYS A 702 19.11 -15.38 -4.19
CA LYS A 702 19.51 -14.62 -3.00
C LYS A 702 19.27 -13.12 -3.17
N GLU A 703 19.68 -12.54 -4.30
CA GLU A 703 19.44 -11.12 -4.59
C GLU A 703 17.94 -10.81 -4.74
N ALA A 704 17.17 -11.72 -5.34
CA ALA A 704 15.72 -11.58 -5.48
C ALA A 704 15.03 -11.58 -4.10
N VAL A 705 15.39 -12.52 -3.22
CA VAL A 705 14.87 -12.60 -1.83
C VAL A 705 15.26 -11.34 -1.03
N ALA A 706 16.52 -10.91 -1.10
CA ALA A 706 16.97 -9.69 -0.42
C ALA A 706 16.23 -8.43 -0.92
N THR A 707 15.90 -8.39 -2.21
CA THR A 707 15.10 -7.30 -2.79
C THR A 707 13.65 -7.37 -2.29
N ALA A 708 13.04 -8.55 -2.25
CA ALA A 708 11.70 -8.75 -1.71
C ALA A 708 11.61 -8.35 -0.23
N GLN A 709 12.57 -8.77 0.60
CA GLN A 709 12.68 -8.37 2.01
C GLN A 709 12.79 -6.85 2.16
N ARG A 710 13.58 -6.18 1.30
CA ARG A 710 13.70 -4.72 1.32
C ARG A 710 12.38 -4.04 0.99
N VAL A 711 11.64 -4.53 -0.01
CA VAL A 711 10.32 -4.01 -0.38
C VAL A 711 9.32 -4.21 0.76
N ILE A 712 9.28 -5.39 1.38
CA ILE A 712 8.40 -5.69 2.51
C ILE A 712 8.76 -4.83 3.72
N GLY A 713 10.05 -4.64 3.99
CA GLY A 713 10.52 -3.74 5.05
C GLY A 713 10.11 -2.29 4.83
N LEU A 714 10.16 -1.80 3.58
CA LEU A 714 9.66 -0.47 3.20
C LEU A 714 8.15 -0.36 3.40
N LEU A 715 7.38 -1.38 2.98
CA LEU A 715 5.93 -1.45 3.21
C LEU A 715 5.62 -1.47 4.72
N GLY A 716 6.30 -2.31 5.50
CA GLY A 716 6.18 -2.34 6.96
C GLY A 716 6.55 -1.01 7.60
N GLY A 717 7.58 -0.31 7.09
CA GLY A 717 7.94 1.05 7.49
C GLY A 717 6.82 2.06 7.25
N ALA A 718 6.21 2.04 6.05
CA ALA A 718 5.09 2.92 5.71
C ALA A 718 3.87 2.64 6.60
N VAL A 719 3.54 1.37 6.84
CA VAL A 719 2.43 0.96 7.70
C VAL A 719 2.71 1.28 9.19
N ARG A 720 3.96 1.22 9.64
CA ARG A 720 4.35 1.68 10.99
C ARG A 720 4.20 3.20 11.14
N LEU A 721 4.57 3.97 10.12
CA LEU A 721 4.37 5.41 10.12
C LEU A 721 2.88 5.77 10.26
N THR A 722 2.01 5.05 9.57
CA THR A 722 0.56 5.28 9.65
C THR A 722 -0.01 4.90 11.02
N ALA A 723 0.44 3.78 11.60
CA ALA A 723 0.12 3.41 12.98
C ALA A 723 0.62 4.43 14.00
N LEU A 724 1.77 5.06 13.75
CA LEU A 724 2.29 6.12 14.61
C LEU A 724 1.45 7.40 14.51
N VAL A 725 0.98 7.77 13.32
CA VAL A 725 0.05 8.89 13.14
C VAL A 725 -1.28 8.65 13.86
N THR A 726 -1.87 7.45 13.76
CA THR A 726 -3.10 7.12 14.50
C THR A 726 -2.88 7.07 16.01
N LEU A 727 -1.70 6.62 16.47
CA LEU A 727 -1.31 6.69 17.87
C LEU A 727 -1.19 8.13 18.36
N ILE A 728 -0.56 9.03 17.60
CA ILE A 728 -0.48 10.47 17.90
C ILE A 728 -1.89 11.07 17.97
N ALA A 729 -2.79 10.70 17.05
CA ALA A 729 -4.18 11.12 17.10
C ALA A 729 -4.86 10.64 18.39
N GLY A 730 -4.69 9.37 18.76
CA GLY A 730 -5.20 8.80 20.01
C GLY A 730 -4.64 9.49 21.26
N ILE A 731 -3.36 9.86 21.25
CA ILE A 731 -2.71 10.65 22.30
C ILE A 731 -3.33 12.03 22.41
N ALA A 732 -3.57 12.70 21.28
CA ALA A 732 -4.25 13.99 21.27
C ALA A 732 -5.63 13.85 21.91
N VAL A 733 -6.41 12.83 21.53
CA VAL A 733 -7.71 12.53 22.15
C VAL A 733 -7.60 12.32 23.66
N LEU A 734 -6.63 11.51 24.11
CA LEU A 734 -6.37 11.31 25.54
C LEU A 734 -6.11 12.64 26.25
N ALA A 735 -5.25 13.49 25.69
CA ALA A 735 -4.99 14.83 26.25
C ALA A 735 -6.27 15.67 26.37
N GLY A 736 -7.21 15.53 25.42
CA GLY A 736 -8.54 16.17 25.47
C GLY A 736 -9.42 15.63 26.59
N THR A 737 -9.46 14.31 26.77
CA THR A 737 -10.19 13.68 27.88
C THR A 737 -9.57 13.95 29.24
N VAL A 738 -8.25 14.15 29.31
CA VAL A 738 -7.56 14.53 30.55
C VAL A 738 -7.86 16.00 30.86
N ALA A 739 -7.79 16.88 29.85
CA ALA A 739 -8.13 18.30 30.01
C ALA A 739 -9.58 18.51 30.47
N SER A 740 -10.53 17.67 30.03
CA SER A 740 -11.91 17.73 30.51
C SER A 740 -12.07 17.32 31.98
N SER A 741 -11.20 16.44 32.48
CA SER A 741 -11.18 16.01 33.88
C SER A 741 -10.41 16.96 34.82
N GLU A 742 -9.76 18.01 34.29
CA GLU A 742 -8.87 18.89 35.07
C GLU A 742 -9.60 19.56 36.24
N SER A 743 -10.78 20.15 36.02
CA SER A 743 -11.53 20.82 37.09
C SER A 743 -11.94 19.86 38.21
N GLN A 744 -12.32 18.63 37.85
CA GLN A 744 -12.70 17.60 38.81
C GLN A 744 -11.48 17.07 39.58
N ARG A 745 -10.36 16.82 38.89
CA ARG A 745 -9.09 16.42 39.51
C ARG A 745 -8.53 17.51 40.44
N LEU A 746 -8.71 18.78 40.09
CA LEU A 746 -8.33 19.89 40.96
C LEU A 746 -9.16 19.86 42.26
N ALA A 747 -10.49 19.74 42.16
CA ALA A 747 -11.36 19.62 43.32
C ALA A 747 -10.99 18.40 44.19
N ASP A 748 -10.85 17.22 43.60
CA ASP A 748 -10.45 15.99 44.28
C ASP A 748 -9.08 16.15 44.97
N SER A 749 -8.11 16.81 44.30
CA SER A 749 -6.79 17.05 44.87
C SER A 749 -6.82 18.01 46.07
N VAL A 750 -7.70 19.01 46.06
CA VAL A 750 -7.87 19.96 47.17
C VAL A 750 -8.49 19.24 48.36
N ILE A 751 -9.56 18.47 48.14
CA ILE A 751 -10.21 17.67 49.19
C ILE A 751 -9.20 16.69 49.82
N LEU A 752 -8.43 15.96 49.00
CA LEU A 752 -7.43 15.01 49.50
C LEU A 752 -6.29 15.71 50.27
N LYS A 753 -5.83 16.89 49.83
CA LYS A 753 -4.82 17.68 50.56
C LYS A 753 -5.35 18.18 51.91
N VAL A 754 -6.62 18.59 51.99
CA VAL A 754 -7.28 18.99 53.24
C VAL A 754 -7.37 17.80 54.21
N LEU A 755 -7.61 16.61 53.70
CA LEU A 755 -7.62 15.35 54.47
C LEU A 755 -6.21 14.82 54.81
N GLY A 756 -5.14 15.54 54.47
CA GLY A 756 -3.76 15.20 54.84
C GLY A 756 -2.96 14.42 53.79
N ALA A 757 -3.46 14.22 52.56
CA ALA A 757 -2.71 13.54 51.52
C ALA A 757 -1.52 14.36 51.02
N THR A 758 -0.34 13.74 50.95
CA THR A 758 0.87 14.39 50.42
C THR A 758 0.83 14.51 48.89
N ARG A 759 1.60 15.45 48.33
CA ARG A 759 1.75 15.61 46.87
C ARG A 759 2.25 14.33 46.19
N LEU A 760 3.14 13.59 46.85
CA LEU A 760 3.68 12.31 46.35
C LEU A 760 2.60 11.23 46.29
N SER A 761 1.76 11.12 47.33
CA SER A 761 0.66 10.15 47.39
C SER A 761 -0.38 10.41 46.29
N ILE A 762 -0.72 11.68 46.03
CA ILE A 762 -1.64 12.08 44.95
C ILE A 762 -1.01 11.78 43.57
N GLY A 763 0.27 12.11 43.40
CA GLY A 763 1.01 11.80 42.17
C GLY A 763 1.08 10.31 41.87
N LEU A 764 1.36 9.47 42.88
CA LEU A 764 1.37 8.01 42.77
C LEU A 764 -0.01 7.44 42.45
N ALA A 765 -1.09 7.98 43.03
CA ALA A 765 -2.44 7.56 42.73
C ALA A 765 -2.80 7.83 41.25
N TRP A 766 -2.45 9.01 40.73
CA TRP A 766 -2.65 9.33 39.32
C TRP A 766 -1.78 8.50 38.40
N PHE A 767 -0.52 8.26 38.75
CA PHE A 767 0.35 7.36 37.99
C PHE A 767 -0.25 5.96 37.88
N LEU A 768 -0.72 5.38 38.99
CA LEU A 768 -1.36 4.08 38.98
C LEU A 768 -2.67 4.07 38.19
N GLU A 769 -3.46 5.14 38.26
CA GLU A 769 -4.68 5.29 37.45
C GLU A 769 -4.36 5.23 35.95
N TYR A 770 -3.38 6.00 35.48
CA TYR A 770 -2.97 5.97 34.07
C TYR A 770 -2.24 4.69 33.68
N ALA A 771 -1.49 4.06 34.60
CA ALA A 771 -0.87 2.76 34.37
C ALA A 771 -1.94 1.66 34.18
N PHE A 772 -2.98 1.64 35.00
CA PHE A 772 -4.11 0.72 34.81
C PHE A 772 -4.87 1.00 33.51
N LEU A 773 -5.12 2.26 33.17
CA LEU A 773 -5.71 2.64 31.88
C LEU A 773 -4.87 2.14 30.70
N GLY A 774 -3.55 2.34 30.77
CA GLY A 774 -2.60 1.85 29.77
C GLY A 774 -2.64 0.32 29.67
N LEU A 775 -2.62 -0.39 30.80
CA LEU A 775 -2.68 -1.85 30.85
C LEU A 775 -3.99 -2.40 30.26
N LEU A 776 -5.14 -1.84 30.64
CA LEU A 776 -6.44 -2.25 30.10
C LEU A 776 -6.51 -2.04 28.59
N THR A 777 -5.96 -0.92 28.13
CA THR A 777 -5.93 -0.60 26.71
C THR A 777 -4.97 -1.52 25.96
N ALA A 778 -3.82 -1.86 26.55
CA ALA A 778 -2.87 -2.82 26.01
C ALA A 778 -3.48 -4.22 25.88
N ILE A 779 -4.23 -4.70 26.88
CA ILE A 779 -4.94 -6.00 26.81
C ILE A 779 -5.96 -5.97 25.68
N ALA A 780 -6.76 -4.91 25.58
CA ALA A 780 -7.77 -4.77 24.54
C ALA A 780 -7.14 -4.73 23.14
N ALA A 781 -6.04 -3.99 22.99
CA ALA A 781 -5.31 -3.87 21.74
C ALA A 781 -4.55 -5.14 21.36
N ALA A 782 -3.99 -5.87 22.33
CA ALA A 782 -3.37 -7.17 22.10
C ALA A 782 -4.38 -8.14 21.48
N PHE A 783 -5.58 -8.22 22.06
CA PHE A 783 -6.64 -9.12 21.60
C PHE A 783 -7.14 -8.73 20.20
N ILE A 784 -7.55 -7.48 20.01
CA ILE A 784 -8.14 -7.01 18.75
C ILE A 784 -7.09 -6.96 17.64
N GLY A 785 -5.87 -6.50 17.95
CA GLY A 785 -4.78 -6.44 16.99
C GLY A 785 -4.33 -7.84 16.53
N SER A 786 -4.24 -8.80 17.46
CA SER A 786 -3.92 -10.19 17.11
C SER A 786 -5.04 -10.85 16.29
N LEU A 787 -6.30 -10.60 16.64
CA LEU A 787 -7.45 -11.11 15.89
C LEU A 787 -7.51 -10.52 14.47
N ALA A 788 -7.25 -9.22 14.33
CA ALA A 788 -7.20 -8.56 13.04
C ALA A 788 -6.00 -9.03 12.20
N SER A 789 -4.84 -9.27 12.82
CA SER A 789 -3.67 -9.84 12.14
C SER A 789 -3.93 -11.28 11.69
N TRP A 790 -4.58 -12.09 12.53
CA TRP A 790 -5.02 -13.44 12.16
C TRP A 790 -5.98 -13.41 10.98
N ALA A 791 -7.01 -12.55 11.01
CA ALA A 791 -7.97 -12.42 9.91
C ALA A 791 -7.28 -11.97 8.60
N LEU A 792 -6.26 -11.11 8.68
CA LEU A 792 -5.48 -10.67 7.52
C LEU A 792 -4.57 -11.78 7.00
N VAL A 793 -3.76 -12.40 7.86
CA VAL A 793 -2.75 -13.40 7.47
C VAL A 793 -3.40 -14.69 7.01
N HIS A 794 -4.37 -15.20 7.78
CA HIS A 794 -5.03 -16.46 7.45
C HIS A 794 -6.14 -16.26 6.41
N GLY A 795 -6.99 -15.25 6.57
CA GLY A 795 -8.16 -15.05 5.72
C GLY A 795 -7.86 -14.38 4.38
N PHE A 796 -7.02 -13.34 4.36
CA PHE A 796 -6.73 -12.58 3.15
C PHE A 796 -5.45 -13.02 2.44
N LEU A 797 -4.40 -13.35 3.19
CA LEU A 797 -3.12 -13.79 2.63
C LEU A 797 -3.02 -15.32 2.45
N GLY A 798 -4.00 -16.08 2.95
CA GLY A 798 -4.00 -17.55 2.86
C GLY A 798 -2.81 -18.21 3.56
N ALA A 799 -2.17 -17.51 4.49
CA ALA A 799 -0.88 -17.92 5.04
C ALA A 799 -1.01 -18.40 6.49
N GLU A 800 -0.06 -19.24 6.93
CA GLU A 800 -0.04 -19.71 8.32
C GLU A 800 0.21 -18.56 9.30
N PHE A 801 -0.69 -18.42 10.27
CA PHE A 801 -0.59 -17.41 11.32
C PHE A 801 0.09 -17.98 12.56
N ILE A 802 1.20 -17.37 12.95
CA ILE A 802 1.91 -17.66 14.19
C ILE A 802 1.92 -16.41 15.06
N LEU A 803 1.39 -16.53 16.27
CA LEU A 803 1.38 -15.44 17.23
C LEU A 803 2.74 -15.32 17.94
N ASP A 804 3.49 -14.27 17.63
CA ASP A 804 4.68 -13.89 18.41
C ASP A 804 4.24 -13.15 19.69
N GLY A 805 4.10 -13.91 20.77
CA GLY A 805 3.65 -13.37 22.06
C GLY A 805 4.60 -12.30 22.63
N TRP A 806 5.90 -12.36 22.32
CA TRP A 806 6.87 -11.38 22.80
C TRP A 806 6.71 -10.05 22.07
N LEU A 807 6.51 -10.10 20.76
CA LEU A 807 6.24 -8.90 19.95
C LEU A 807 4.94 -8.22 20.37
N VAL A 808 3.86 -8.99 20.57
CA VAL A 808 2.57 -8.46 21.06
C VAL A 808 2.75 -7.84 22.44
N PHE A 809 3.44 -8.51 23.36
CA PHE A 809 3.69 -7.98 24.68
C PHE A 809 4.54 -6.69 24.63
N GLY A 810 5.64 -6.68 23.86
CA GLY A 810 6.53 -5.52 23.75
C GLY A 810 5.83 -4.30 23.15
N THR A 811 5.08 -4.48 22.05
CA THR A 811 4.34 -3.39 21.38
C THR A 811 3.23 -2.83 22.28
N THR A 812 2.45 -3.69 22.94
CA THR A 812 1.38 -3.25 23.83
C THR A 812 1.89 -2.66 25.14
N LEU A 813 3.00 -3.17 25.69
CA LEU A 813 3.67 -2.59 26.85
C LEU A 813 4.21 -1.21 26.53
N ALA A 814 4.86 -1.02 25.38
CA ALA A 814 5.32 0.29 24.93
C ALA A 814 4.15 1.29 24.81
N GLY A 815 3.02 0.85 24.25
CA GLY A 815 1.78 1.64 24.21
C GLY A 815 1.21 1.98 25.58
N ALA A 816 1.19 1.03 26.52
CA ALA A 816 0.76 1.24 27.89
C ALA A 816 1.65 2.25 28.63
N VAL A 817 2.97 2.13 28.48
CA VAL A 817 3.95 3.06 29.07
C VAL A 817 3.77 4.45 28.48
N ALA A 818 3.65 4.57 27.15
CA ALA A 818 3.37 5.85 26.49
C ALA A 818 2.08 6.49 27.03
N THR A 819 1.01 5.71 27.17
CA THR A 819 -0.26 6.17 27.77
C THR A 819 -0.06 6.69 29.19
N ALA A 820 0.67 5.94 30.02
CA ALA A 820 0.91 6.29 31.41
C ALA A 820 1.73 7.59 31.54
N VAL A 821 2.81 7.73 30.77
CA VAL A 821 3.68 8.91 30.78
C VAL A 821 2.94 10.15 30.28
N LEU A 822 2.17 10.02 29.19
CA LEU A 822 1.44 11.14 28.62
C LEU A 822 0.26 11.59 29.50
N GLY A 823 -0.47 10.64 30.10
CA GLY A 823 -1.49 10.94 31.09
C GLY A 823 -0.92 11.66 32.32
N LEU A 824 0.24 11.20 32.80
CA LEU A 824 0.92 11.79 33.94
C LEU A 824 1.44 13.20 33.66
N THR A 825 2.06 13.45 32.50
CA THR A 825 2.57 14.80 32.14
C THR A 825 1.45 15.83 32.07
N GLY A 826 0.27 15.46 31.55
CA GLY A 826 -0.93 16.30 31.59
C GLY A 826 -1.39 16.59 33.03
N ALA A 827 -1.39 15.57 33.89
CA ALA A 827 -1.81 15.70 35.28
C ALA A 827 -0.81 16.50 36.15
N MET A 828 0.50 16.34 35.96
CA MET A 828 1.53 17.01 36.77
C MET A 828 1.51 18.54 36.65
N LYS A 829 1.08 19.09 35.51
CA LYS A 829 0.88 20.55 35.36
C LYS A 829 -0.16 21.11 36.32
N THR A 830 -1.12 20.30 36.78
CA THR A 830 -2.22 20.73 37.66
C THR A 830 -1.84 20.70 39.14
N LEU A 831 -0.93 19.80 39.54
CA LEU A 831 -0.42 19.64 40.92
C LEU A 831 0.26 20.88 41.50
N GLY A 832 0.79 21.76 40.64
CA GLY A 832 1.48 22.99 41.02
C GLY A 832 0.57 24.14 41.48
N ARG A 833 -0.75 24.04 41.29
CA ARG A 833 -1.69 25.12 41.70
C ARG A 833 -1.95 25.10 43.21
N LYS A 834 -1.92 26.29 43.82
CA LYS A 834 -2.21 26.47 45.26
C LYS A 834 -3.71 26.23 45.53
N PRO A 835 -4.10 25.51 46.60
CA PRO A 835 -5.51 25.26 46.96
C PRO A 835 -6.31 26.50 47.37
N ALA A 836 -5.63 27.52 47.91
CA ALA A 836 -6.23 28.67 48.58
C ALA A 836 -7.23 29.52 47.74
N PRO A 837 -7.07 29.71 46.43
CA PRO A 837 -8.04 30.46 45.63
C PRO A 837 -9.38 29.73 45.45
N LEU A 838 -9.37 28.40 45.31
CA LEU A 838 -10.59 27.59 45.11
C LEU A 838 -11.41 27.44 46.40
N LEU A 839 -10.75 27.40 47.55
CA LEU A 839 -11.43 27.37 48.86
C LEU A 839 -12.07 28.73 49.23
N ARG A 840 -11.81 29.80 48.46
CA ARG A 840 -12.48 31.11 48.63
C ARG A 840 -13.73 31.27 47.77
N GLU A 841 -13.92 30.41 46.76
CA GLU A 841 -15.08 30.43 45.85
C GLU A 841 -16.16 29.39 46.22
N LEU A 842 -15.81 28.42 47.08
CA LEU A 842 -16.74 27.52 47.79
C LEU A 842 -17.26 28.22 49.05
#